data_AF-A0A4S2KFD9-F1
#
_entry.id   AF-A0A4S2KFD9-F1
#
_cell.length_a   1.000
_cell.length_b   1.000
_cell.length_c   1.000
_cell.angle_alpha   90.00
_cell.angle_beta   90.00
_cell.angle_gamma   90.00
#
_symmetry.space_group_name_H-M   'P 1'
#
loop_
_entity.id
_entity.type
_entity.pdbx_description
1 polymer ?
#
loop_
_entity_poly.entity_id
_entity_poly.type
_entity_poly.pdbx_seq_one_letter_code
_entity_poly.pdbx_strand_id
1 'polypeptide(L)'
;MQLQISLDTPSDDRTALSWSRRERQKWFLSLLCGTCMIYATRTSVPLLIPVVSQEKNWSKSDSGIILSSFFWGYTLTQVASGYISDKIGGQRVLWISALGWSATTFLMPEIIEFFSGDGTSVLLVAAMRMINGAFQGMHFPSMISLISQRLHEAERASFFSLLTSGSALGTLLTGSLGSYLLENYNWMTVFRALGGMSLAWTALLSYHTLPFKEKTASIKSTTGYTLPWSKLLSQPPFWSCVIGHACQNNCFFVLLSWMPTYFHDTFPEVRGWVVNMVPWLSMLPCTFLGKALSEEIIKTGYSVTVTRKTIQTICFVIEIGSLLFLVKVESFQSAILCLALVIGGSGFHNNAIAVNPSDLAPKHSGSVFGLMNTVGAIPEMALVQDYNTDGEDDLQASQWYGVREATLFLVDATQKMFEVEPETKLSHIQKFFKLYKQILRQKLAWSMQDWMGVVLFVKSGMKGYQSMKSEDGYPLHDALTYAMDIFLKIKTVLTKRRIVLITCHTPQLADDEKHRIRSKAASLKDLDIKLYVIGLGNNWVHDQFYKDLEMLSRKTDIDVYRMTSLVDLVQQIKAPSKNIARLSFQVCDGLEIDLVVRTLGRKRRCLQTKSLSKATNQVLSRSTYFKGEEAYRKDSDSDSEEPDLPFVIPEEVNLETKKSIGGMKLRFTQKELHRIKHIHPPAIKIIGVRPIPDDLFRYHIKRKYFVRADYGSTRKDNLLFFGALLNKCATQGRMIVCAFTMRMNTQTNLCYMIPNAELGGFYLSRIAFQGDIGDKSEALLHYDAQNCVTDKQVALWKKAIDRLDVNYHPYMFKSYKLECQIQMVEKYALDKEPGSPPIDIIEQSFLKTYKKTADLVPEFKNMYISKSDGPTKAKRARKNKET
;
A
#
# COMPACT_ATOMS: atom_id res chain seq x y z
N MET A 1 48.58 11.00 0.73
CA MET A 1 48.11 11.85 -0.39
C MET A 1 46.85 12.57 0.08
N GLN A 2 46.98 13.82 0.53
CA GLN A 2 45.85 14.65 0.97
C GLN A 2 44.94 14.92 -0.24
N LEU A 3 43.64 14.69 -0.08
CA LEU A 3 42.61 15.02 -1.07
C LEU A 3 42.31 16.54 -1.02
N GLN A 4 43.34 17.36 -1.19
CA GLN A 4 43.15 18.75 -1.59
C GLN A 4 43.08 18.74 -3.11
N ILE A 5 41.90 19.01 -3.66
CA ILE A 5 41.78 19.36 -5.07
C ILE A 5 42.57 20.66 -5.21
N SER A 6 43.72 20.60 -5.90
CA SER A 6 44.61 21.74 -6.13
C SER A 6 43.89 22.78 -7.00
N LEU A 7 43.10 23.63 -6.34
CA LEU A 7 42.66 24.91 -6.87
C LEU A 7 43.80 25.88 -6.54
N ASP A 8 44.51 26.36 -7.57
CA ASP A 8 45.66 27.26 -7.42
C ASP A 8 45.39 28.35 -6.37
N THR A 9 46.18 28.35 -5.29
CA THR A 9 46.15 29.38 -4.25
C THR A 9 47.44 30.18 -4.28
N PRO A 10 47.42 31.49 -4.55
CA PRO A 10 48.47 32.38 -4.10
C PRO A 10 48.42 32.46 -2.57
N SER A 11 49.60 32.39 -1.96
CA SER A 11 49.88 32.68 -0.55
C SER A 11 49.71 34.19 -0.27
N ASP A 12 49.53 34.50 1.01
CA ASP A 12 49.55 35.85 1.64
C ASP A 12 48.19 36.56 1.79
N ASP A 13 47.53 36.30 2.94
CA ASP A 13 46.70 37.27 3.71
C ASP A 13 45.94 36.63 4.92
N ARG A 14 46.14 35.33 5.21
CA ARG A 14 45.32 34.59 6.20
C ARG A 14 45.47 35.01 7.67
N THR A 15 46.50 35.75 8.05
CA THR A 15 46.75 36.11 9.46
C THR A 15 45.82 37.21 9.98
N ALA A 16 45.21 38.03 9.11
CA ALA A 16 44.41 39.19 9.52
C ALA A 16 42.93 38.91 9.86
N LEU A 17 42.39 37.70 9.60
CA LEU A 17 40.93 37.43 9.67
C LEU A 17 40.49 36.32 10.65
N SER A 18 41.42 35.66 11.34
CA SER A 18 41.12 34.53 12.25
C SER A 18 40.65 34.97 13.64
N TRP A 19 39.76 34.19 14.27
CA TRP A 19 39.24 34.53 15.60
C TRP A 19 40.30 34.42 16.69
N SER A 20 40.31 35.38 17.61
CA SER A 20 41.06 35.29 18.86
C SER A 20 40.53 34.15 19.74
N ARG A 21 41.33 33.66 20.70
CA ARG A 21 40.94 32.55 21.60
C ARG A 21 39.62 32.83 22.34
N ARG A 22 39.40 34.08 22.77
CA ARG A 22 38.16 34.50 23.46
C ARG A 22 36.97 34.54 22.50
N GLU A 23 37.14 35.06 21.28
CA GLU A 23 36.09 35.08 20.26
C GLU A 23 35.71 33.66 19.84
N ARG A 24 36.69 32.78 19.67
CA ARG A 24 36.47 31.37 19.33
C ARG A 24 35.59 30.68 20.38
N GLN A 25 35.83 30.91 21.67
CA GLN A 25 35.00 30.35 22.74
C GLN A 25 33.58 30.90 22.73
N LYS A 26 33.42 32.21 22.52
CA LYS A 26 32.09 32.85 22.41
C LYS A 26 31.30 32.30 21.22
N TRP A 27 31.93 32.24 20.04
CA TRP A 27 31.32 31.70 18.83
C TRP A 27 31.02 30.21 18.96
N PHE A 28 31.91 29.43 19.58
CA PHE A 28 31.66 28.02 19.84
C PHE A 28 30.38 27.83 20.69
N LEU A 29 30.29 28.51 21.83
CA LEU A 29 29.14 28.37 22.73
C LEU A 29 27.84 28.88 22.06
N SER A 30 27.93 30.01 21.36
CA SER A 30 26.79 30.58 20.64
C SER A 30 26.29 29.67 19.52
N LEU A 31 27.18 29.12 18.69
CA LEU A 31 26.82 28.22 17.61
C LEU A 31 26.31 26.88 18.14
N LEU A 32 26.90 26.35 19.22
CA LEU A 32 26.43 25.12 19.86
C LEU A 32 25.00 25.29 20.38
N CYS A 33 24.72 26.43 21.04
CA CYS A 33 23.38 26.81 21.47
C CYS A 33 22.42 26.97 20.27
N GLY A 34 22.88 27.57 19.18
CA GLY A 34 22.12 27.67 17.92
C GLY A 34 21.74 26.32 17.33
N THR A 35 22.71 25.40 17.21
CA THR A 35 22.47 24.03 16.73
C THR A 35 21.52 23.26 17.67
N CYS A 36 21.56 23.54 18.97
CA CYS A 36 20.61 23.02 19.94
C CYS A 36 19.19 23.57 19.69
N MET A 37 19.02 24.88 19.57
CA MET A 37 17.70 25.50 19.37
C MET A 37 17.07 25.11 18.02
N ILE A 38 17.84 25.02 16.94
CA ILE A 38 17.30 24.61 15.62
C ILE A 38 16.82 23.15 15.65
N TYR A 39 17.52 22.24 16.33
CA TYR A 39 17.05 20.86 16.47
C TYR A 39 15.88 20.73 17.44
N ALA A 40 15.86 21.53 18.51
CA ALA A 40 14.72 21.57 19.42
C ALA A 40 13.44 21.99 18.67
N THR A 41 13.51 23.08 17.91
CA THR A 41 12.39 23.55 17.09
C THR A 41 12.06 22.58 15.94
N ARG A 42 13.04 21.91 15.31
CA ARG A 42 12.80 20.89 14.27
C ARG A 42 12.00 19.70 14.78
N THR A 43 12.35 19.20 15.95
CA THR A 43 11.76 17.99 16.58
C THR A 43 10.43 18.27 17.28
N SER A 44 10.09 19.53 17.51
CA SER A 44 8.80 19.92 18.10
C SER A 44 7.60 19.41 17.31
N VAL A 45 7.63 19.48 15.98
CA VAL A 45 6.50 19.04 15.14
C VAL A 45 6.33 17.50 15.16
N PRO A 46 7.38 16.67 14.92
CA PRO A 46 7.27 15.22 15.12
C PRO A 46 6.75 14.81 16.49
N LEU A 47 7.17 15.50 17.56
CA LEU A 47 6.69 15.25 18.92
C LEU A 47 5.18 15.52 19.06
N LEU A 48 4.69 16.61 18.46
CA LEU A 48 3.33 17.10 18.66
C LEU A 48 2.32 16.55 17.64
N ILE A 49 2.76 16.02 16.50
CA ILE A 49 1.88 15.53 15.44
C ILE A 49 0.87 14.48 15.91
N PRO A 50 1.21 13.50 16.77
CA PRO A 50 0.24 12.50 17.20
C PRO A 50 -0.92 13.12 17.99
N VAL A 51 -0.64 14.14 18.81
CA VAL A 51 -1.64 14.85 19.63
C VAL A 51 -2.45 15.84 18.78
N VAL A 52 -1.78 16.66 17.97
CA VAL A 52 -2.44 17.67 17.13
C VAL A 52 -3.31 17.02 16.07
N SER A 53 -2.86 15.91 15.47
CA SER A 53 -3.66 15.19 14.47
C SER A 53 -4.94 14.61 15.05
N GLN A 54 -4.90 14.13 16.30
CA GLN A 54 -6.08 13.65 17.01
C GLN A 54 -7.04 14.80 17.37
N GLU A 55 -6.53 15.94 17.83
CA GLU A 55 -7.35 17.11 18.20
C GLU A 55 -7.99 17.77 16.96
N LYS A 56 -7.26 17.86 15.85
CA LYS A 56 -7.72 18.50 14.60
C LYS A 56 -8.30 17.51 13.58
N ASN A 57 -8.48 16.24 13.95
CA ASN A 57 -8.97 15.16 13.07
C ASN A 57 -8.21 15.05 11.72
N TRP A 58 -6.89 15.26 11.73
CA TRP A 58 -6.07 15.11 10.53
C TRP A 58 -5.88 13.63 10.18
N SER A 59 -5.94 13.31 8.89
CA SER A 59 -5.64 11.97 8.43
C SER A 59 -4.14 11.64 8.55
N LYS A 60 -3.78 10.35 8.43
CA LYS A 60 -2.37 9.95 8.36
C LYS A 60 -1.66 10.55 7.14
N SER A 61 -2.38 10.75 6.03
CA SER A 61 -1.85 11.44 4.84
C SER A 61 -1.57 12.91 5.16
N ASP A 62 -2.50 13.62 5.80
CA ASP A 62 -2.31 15.03 6.20
C ASP A 62 -1.11 15.21 7.12
N SER A 63 -0.97 14.31 8.11
CA SER A 63 0.18 14.29 9.02
C SER A 63 1.50 14.06 8.27
N GLY A 64 1.50 13.15 7.29
CA GLY A 64 2.64 12.91 6.41
C GLY A 64 2.99 14.13 5.55
N ILE A 65 2.00 14.82 4.97
CA ILE A 65 2.21 16.05 4.19
C ILE A 65 2.83 17.15 5.06
N ILE A 66 2.30 17.37 6.28
CA ILE A 66 2.86 18.37 7.19
C ILE A 66 4.30 18.02 7.58
N LEU A 67 4.61 16.75 7.87
CA LEU A 67 5.95 16.33 8.26
C LEU A 67 6.95 16.48 7.11
N SER A 68 6.59 16.05 5.90
CA SER A 68 7.44 16.10 4.69
C SER A 68 7.60 17.49 4.10
N SER A 69 6.59 18.37 4.20
CA SER A 69 6.64 19.74 3.66
C SER A 69 7.79 20.59 4.22
N PHE A 70 8.27 20.28 5.43
CA PHE A 70 9.50 20.85 5.97
C PHE A 70 10.70 20.63 5.04
N PHE A 71 10.84 19.41 4.52
CA PHE A 71 11.98 19.03 3.68
C PHE A 71 11.92 19.69 2.30
N TRP A 72 10.75 20.10 1.82
CA TRP A 72 10.59 20.81 0.55
C TRP A 72 11.29 22.18 0.58
N GLY A 73 11.10 22.94 1.66
CA GLY A 73 11.78 24.22 1.85
C GLY A 73 13.25 24.04 2.22
N TYR A 74 13.54 23.02 3.02
CA TYR A 74 14.90 22.70 3.45
C TYR A 74 15.81 22.37 2.26
N THR A 75 15.40 21.49 1.34
CA THR A 75 16.20 21.14 0.15
C THR A 75 16.39 22.34 -0.78
N LEU A 76 15.36 23.15 -0.98
CA LEU A 76 15.40 24.31 -1.90
C LEU A 76 16.44 25.37 -1.49
N THR A 77 16.66 25.54 -0.19
CA THR A 77 17.46 26.67 0.34
C THR A 77 18.92 26.34 0.67
N GLN A 78 19.27 25.06 0.84
CA GLN A 78 20.61 24.64 1.30
C GLN A 78 21.74 25.05 0.33
N VAL A 79 21.60 24.76 -0.97
CA VAL A 79 22.62 25.14 -1.97
C VAL A 79 22.72 26.66 -2.11
N ALA A 80 21.57 27.33 -2.24
CA ALA A 80 21.51 28.77 -2.41
C ALA A 80 22.10 29.51 -1.20
N SER A 81 21.76 29.09 0.01
CA SER A 81 22.29 29.68 1.25
C SER A 81 23.78 29.43 1.43
N GLY A 82 24.30 28.26 1.01
CA GLY A 82 25.73 28.01 0.98
C GLY A 82 26.48 29.01 0.10
N TYR A 83 26.01 29.21 -1.13
CA TYR A 83 26.58 30.18 -2.06
C TYR A 83 26.50 31.62 -1.54
N ILE A 84 25.34 32.02 -1.00
CA ILE A 84 25.14 33.35 -0.42
C ILE A 84 26.07 33.54 0.79
N SER A 85 26.15 32.56 1.69
CA SER A 85 27.01 32.61 2.88
C SER A 85 28.48 32.76 2.55
N ASP A 86 28.93 32.05 1.51
CA ASP A 86 30.30 32.15 1.02
C ASP A 86 30.59 33.55 0.44
N LYS A 87 29.59 34.29 -0.07
CA LYS A 87 29.74 35.61 -0.71
C LYS A 87 29.53 36.81 0.23
N ILE A 88 28.45 36.82 1.01
CA ILE A 88 28.07 37.97 1.87
C ILE A 88 28.43 37.77 3.35
N GLY A 89 28.99 36.60 3.69
CA GLY A 89 29.40 36.20 5.03
C GLY A 89 28.33 35.39 5.76
N GLY A 90 28.72 34.19 6.23
CA GLY A 90 27.81 33.25 6.92
C GLY A 90 27.14 33.82 8.18
N GLN A 91 27.75 34.80 8.85
CA GLN A 91 27.16 35.43 10.03
C GLN A 91 25.80 36.12 9.76
N ARG A 92 25.68 36.86 8.65
CA ARG A 92 24.44 37.57 8.31
C ARG A 92 23.33 36.59 7.94
N VAL A 93 23.67 35.58 7.14
CA VAL A 93 22.73 34.54 6.71
C VAL A 93 22.26 33.72 7.90
N LEU A 94 23.17 33.39 8.83
CA LEU A 94 22.85 32.69 10.07
C LEU A 94 21.83 33.46 10.93
N TRP A 95 21.97 34.79 11.02
CA TRP A 95 21.03 35.63 11.76
C TRP A 95 19.64 35.69 11.12
N ILE A 96 19.57 35.86 9.79
CA ILE A 96 18.30 35.86 9.03
C ILE A 96 17.59 34.51 9.19
N SER A 97 18.36 33.43 9.04
CA SER A 97 17.92 32.06 9.25
C SER A 97 17.33 31.86 10.64
N ALA A 98 18.07 32.29 11.68
CA ALA A 98 17.66 32.20 13.07
C ALA A 98 16.37 32.94 13.38
N LEU A 99 16.26 34.19 12.92
CA LEU A 99 15.06 35.00 13.10
C LEU A 99 13.84 34.35 12.43
N GLY A 100 14.00 33.90 11.18
CA GLY A 100 12.93 33.30 10.40
C GLY A 100 12.41 31.99 10.98
N TRP A 101 13.28 31.04 11.34
CA TRP A 101 12.81 29.77 11.92
C TRP A 101 12.24 29.97 13.32
N SER A 102 12.79 30.90 14.11
CA SER A 102 12.34 31.15 15.48
C SER A 102 10.96 31.79 15.51
N ALA A 103 10.75 32.80 14.65
CA ALA A 103 9.45 33.46 14.51
C ALA A 103 8.38 32.50 13.97
N THR A 104 8.70 31.74 12.91
CA THR A 104 7.74 30.78 12.34
C THR A 104 7.40 29.63 13.29
N THR A 105 8.34 29.18 14.13
CA THR A 105 8.05 28.17 15.15
C THR A 105 7.20 28.74 16.29
N PHE A 106 7.48 29.97 16.73
CA PHE A 106 6.72 30.63 17.79
C PHE A 106 5.26 30.89 17.39
N LEU A 107 5.03 31.28 16.12
CA LEU A 107 3.71 31.57 15.54
C LEU A 107 2.96 30.32 15.02
N MET A 108 3.57 29.14 15.10
CA MET A 108 2.98 27.89 14.60
C MET A 108 1.61 27.56 15.22
N PRO A 109 1.38 27.76 16.53
CA PRO A 109 0.07 27.52 17.13
C PRO A 109 -1.04 28.34 16.50
N GLU A 110 -0.83 29.64 16.32
CA GLU A 110 -1.80 30.56 15.73
C GLU A 110 -2.11 30.20 14.28
N ILE A 111 -1.10 29.75 13.53
CA ILE A 111 -1.26 29.25 12.16
C ILE A 111 -2.13 27.98 12.16
N ILE A 112 -1.85 27.02 13.04
CA ILE A 112 -2.61 25.76 13.11
C ILE A 112 -4.07 26.05 13.52
N GLU A 113 -4.30 26.92 14.51
CA GLU A 113 -5.66 27.27 14.93
C GLU A 113 -6.43 28.05 13.85
N PHE A 114 -5.81 29.05 13.24
CA PHE A 114 -6.46 29.92 12.26
C PHE A 114 -6.81 29.19 10.96
N PHE A 115 -5.94 28.31 10.48
CA PHE A 115 -6.11 27.64 9.18
C PHE A 115 -6.77 26.25 9.27
N SER A 116 -7.03 25.72 10.48
CA SER A 116 -7.75 24.45 10.66
C SER A 116 -9.26 24.60 10.89
N GLY A 117 -9.83 25.81 10.80
CA GLY A 117 -11.28 26.04 10.89
C GLY A 117 -12.06 25.67 9.61
N ASP A 118 -13.32 25.24 9.79
CA ASP A 118 -14.46 24.94 8.87
C ASP A 118 -14.28 25.02 7.33
N GLY A 119 -13.15 24.56 6.79
CA GLY A 119 -12.93 24.37 5.35
C GLY A 119 -11.59 24.84 4.78
N THR A 120 -10.67 25.37 5.58
CA THR A 120 -9.32 25.74 5.11
C THR A 120 -8.32 24.57 5.13
N SER A 121 -7.41 24.57 4.14
CA SER A 121 -6.62 23.41 3.72
C SER A 121 -5.34 23.21 4.54
N VAL A 122 -5.08 21.96 4.94
CA VAL A 122 -3.79 21.40 5.43
C VAL A 122 -2.56 21.91 4.63
N LEU A 123 -2.76 22.24 3.35
CA LEU A 123 -1.76 22.84 2.46
C LEU A 123 -1.16 24.16 2.99
N LEU A 124 -1.92 24.99 3.72
CA LEU A 124 -1.40 26.24 4.27
C LEU A 124 -0.49 26.01 5.48
N VAL A 125 -0.85 25.06 6.34
CA VAL A 125 0.03 24.59 7.44
C VAL A 125 1.31 24.00 6.85
N ALA A 126 1.18 23.20 5.79
CA ALA A 126 2.31 22.66 5.04
C ALA A 126 3.17 23.77 4.40
N ALA A 127 2.56 24.83 3.84
CA ALA A 127 3.29 25.97 3.28
C ALA A 127 4.09 26.74 4.35
N MET A 128 3.50 26.98 5.52
CA MET A 128 4.21 27.60 6.65
C MET A 128 5.33 26.70 7.18
N ARG A 129 5.11 25.38 7.18
CA ARG A 129 6.12 24.40 7.55
C ARG A 129 7.27 24.34 6.53
N MET A 130 6.96 24.48 5.25
CA MET A 130 7.94 24.66 4.17
C MET A 130 8.76 25.93 4.37
N ILE A 131 8.14 27.06 4.73
CA ILE A 131 8.87 28.30 5.06
C ILE A 131 9.79 28.10 6.27
N ASN A 132 9.32 27.43 7.32
CA ASN A 132 10.18 27.08 8.47
C ASN A 132 11.36 26.20 8.02
N GLY A 133 11.12 25.21 7.15
CA GLY A 133 12.16 24.39 6.53
C GLY A 133 13.17 25.19 5.71
N ALA A 134 12.69 26.16 4.94
CA ALA A 134 13.52 27.07 4.15
C ALA A 134 14.46 27.90 5.03
N PHE A 135 13.97 28.46 6.14
CA PHE A 135 14.84 29.18 7.07
C PHE A 135 15.83 28.25 7.77
N GLN A 136 15.41 27.07 8.23
CA GLN A 136 16.32 26.10 8.84
C GLN A 136 17.38 25.56 7.86
N GLY A 137 17.06 25.50 6.57
CA GLY A 137 17.96 25.06 5.50
C GLY A 137 19.19 25.96 5.33
N MET A 138 19.12 27.19 5.82
CA MET A 138 20.22 28.14 5.72
C MET A 138 21.27 27.98 6.83
N HIS A 139 20.95 27.33 7.95
CA HIS A 139 21.77 27.32 9.15
C HIS A 139 23.13 26.63 8.96
N PHE A 140 23.12 25.36 8.55
CA PHE A 140 24.33 24.55 8.44
C PHE A 140 25.31 25.06 7.36
N PRO A 141 24.85 25.41 6.13
CA PRO A 141 25.72 26.02 5.13
C PRO A 141 26.35 27.34 5.60
N SER A 142 25.59 28.16 6.33
CA SER A 142 26.09 29.41 6.91
C SER A 142 27.13 29.17 8.00
N MET A 143 26.87 28.19 8.88
CA MET A 143 27.75 27.83 9.98
C MET A 143 29.08 27.30 9.48
N ILE A 144 29.08 26.36 8.53
CA ILE A 144 30.33 25.77 8.00
C ILE A 144 31.14 26.80 7.19
N SER A 145 30.47 27.70 6.46
CA SER A 145 31.12 28.82 5.76
C SER A 145 31.80 29.79 6.73
N LEU A 146 31.12 30.16 7.82
CA LEU A 146 31.70 31.02 8.86
C LEU A 146 32.94 30.37 9.51
N ILE A 147 32.86 29.08 9.83
CA ILE A 147 33.93 28.30 10.43
C ILE A 147 35.12 28.18 9.48
N SER A 148 34.89 27.85 8.21
CA SER A 148 35.97 27.64 7.24
C SER A 148 36.75 28.94 6.97
N GLN A 149 36.11 30.10 7.06
CA GLN A 149 36.74 31.40 6.87
C GLN A 149 37.50 31.90 8.10
N ARG A 150 37.07 31.55 9.32
CA ARG A 150 37.57 32.15 10.57
C ARG A 150 38.48 31.24 11.41
N LEU A 151 38.43 29.92 11.19
CA LEU A 151 39.27 28.94 11.89
C LEU A 151 40.43 28.43 11.03
N HIS A 152 41.51 28.02 11.68
CA HIS A 152 42.67 27.38 11.06
C HIS A 152 42.36 25.95 10.62
N GLU A 153 42.98 25.48 9.53
CA GLU A 153 42.67 24.18 8.89
C GLU A 153 42.68 22.99 9.87
N ALA A 154 43.66 22.93 10.77
CA ALA A 154 43.80 21.85 11.75
C ALA A 154 42.64 21.78 12.78
N GLU A 155 41.97 22.90 13.04
CA GLU A 155 40.95 22.99 14.10
C GLU A 155 39.51 22.85 13.57
N ARG A 156 39.29 23.05 12.26
CA ARG A 156 37.95 23.13 11.65
C ARG A 156 37.12 21.87 11.86
N ALA A 157 37.68 20.70 11.57
CA ALA A 157 36.96 19.44 11.64
C ALA A 157 36.48 19.13 13.07
N SER A 158 37.36 19.31 14.06
CA SER A 158 37.06 19.09 15.48
C SER A 158 36.05 20.11 16.03
N PHE A 159 36.16 21.36 15.58
CA PHE A 159 35.23 22.42 15.96
C PHE A 159 33.82 22.15 15.39
N PHE A 160 33.74 21.78 14.11
CA PHE A 160 32.47 21.48 13.44
C PHE A 160 31.80 20.24 14.01
N SER A 161 32.54 19.14 14.20
CA SER A 161 31.95 17.90 14.74
C SER A 161 31.38 18.11 16.14
N LEU A 162 32.07 18.88 17.00
CA LEU A 162 31.57 19.20 18.32
C LEU A 162 30.35 20.14 18.26
N LEU A 163 30.27 21.09 17.32
CA LEU A 163 29.07 21.90 17.11
C LEU A 163 27.87 21.08 16.64
N THR A 164 28.09 20.09 15.77
CA THR A 164 27.01 19.21 15.30
C THR A 164 26.41 18.35 16.43
N SER A 165 27.16 18.11 17.53
CA SER A 165 26.61 17.44 18.72
C SER A 165 25.47 18.23 19.40
N GLY A 166 25.37 19.54 19.13
CA GLY A 166 24.22 20.35 19.53
C GLY A 166 22.89 19.82 19.03
N SER A 167 22.87 19.06 17.93
CA SER A 167 21.65 18.43 17.42
C SER A 167 21.04 17.43 18.42
N ALA A 168 21.87 16.62 19.10
CA ALA A 168 21.40 15.73 20.15
C ALA A 168 20.91 16.53 21.36
N LEU A 169 21.63 17.58 21.78
CA LEU A 169 21.18 18.43 22.87
C LEU A 169 19.81 19.06 22.58
N GLY A 170 19.58 19.49 21.35
CA GLY A 170 18.31 20.05 20.90
C GLY A 170 17.17 19.02 20.94
N THR A 171 17.40 17.82 20.41
CA THR A 171 16.39 16.76 20.46
C THR A 171 16.13 16.29 21.89
N LEU A 172 17.15 16.22 22.74
CA LEU A 172 17.01 15.92 24.17
C LEU A 172 16.21 17.00 24.90
N LEU A 173 16.41 18.28 24.57
CA LEU A 173 15.64 19.38 25.11
C LEU A 173 14.15 19.24 24.74
N THR A 174 13.84 18.92 23.49
CA THR A 174 12.45 18.67 23.07
C THR A 174 11.88 17.40 23.71
N GLY A 175 12.64 16.31 23.76
CA GLY A 175 12.21 15.06 24.38
C GLY A 175 11.97 15.17 25.89
N SER A 176 12.71 16.03 26.59
CA SER A 176 12.54 16.29 28.02
C SER A 176 11.56 17.43 28.29
N LEU A 177 11.96 18.68 28.06
CA LEU A 177 11.15 19.86 28.31
C LEU A 177 9.87 19.88 27.46
N GLY A 178 9.96 19.50 26.17
CA GLY A 178 8.80 19.44 25.29
C GLY A 178 7.78 18.39 25.74
N SER A 179 8.21 17.17 26.10
CA SER A 179 7.30 16.15 26.65
C SER A 179 6.72 16.57 28.00
N TYR A 180 7.53 17.17 28.89
CA TYR A 180 7.05 17.68 30.18
C TYR A 180 5.98 18.78 30.01
N LEU A 181 6.21 19.72 29.10
CA LEU A 181 5.23 20.77 28.80
C LEU A 181 3.98 20.22 28.12
N LEU A 182 4.12 19.19 27.27
CA LEU A 182 2.99 18.52 26.63
C LEU A 182 2.12 17.76 27.65
N GLU A 183 2.73 17.07 28.62
CA GLU A 183 2.01 16.30 29.65
C GLU A 183 1.29 17.20 30.67
N ASN A 184 1.88 18.36 31.04
CA ASN A 184 1.31 19.23 32.08
C ASN A 184 0.49 20.43 31.55
N TYR A 185 0.69 20.82 30.28
CA TYR A 185 0.02 21.97 29.67
C TYR A 185 -0.62 21.54 28.34
N ASN A 186 -0.33 22.24 27.24
CA ASN A 186 -0.85 21.98 25.91
C ASN A 186 0.25 22.03 24.85
N TRP A 187 -0.04 21.49 23.66
CA TRP A 187 0.89 21.48 22.53
C TRP A 187 1.31 22.89 22.09
N MET A 188 0.45 23.90 22.27
CA MET A 188 0.74 25.30 21.94
C MET A 188 1.88 25.85 22.81
N THR A 189 1.91 25.50 24.09
CA THR A 189 2.93 25.93 25.05
C THR A 189 4.31 25.38 24.66
N VAL A 190 4.37 24.17 24.11
CA VAL A 190 5.62 23.58 23.61
C VAL A 190 6.21 24.41 22.47
N PHE A 191 5.40 24.77 21.47
CA PHE A 191 5.86 25.64 20.37
C PHE A 191 6.31 27.02 20.86
N ARG A 192 5.54 27.65 21.76
CA ARG A 192 5.87 28.96 22.30
C ARG A 192 7.14 28.94 23.15
N ALA A 193 7.33 27.92 23.98
CA ALA A 193 8.53 27.77 24.81
C ALA A 193 9.78 27.55 23.94
N LEU A 194 9.74 26.57 23.02
CA LEU A 194 10.89 26.26 22.15
C LEU A 194 11.20 27.40 21.17
N GLY A 195 10.17 27.99 20.56
CA GLY A 195 10.29 29.16 19.68
C GLY A 195 10.79 30.40 20.42
N GLY A 196 10.29 30.65 21.64
CA GLY A 196 10.70 31.77 22.49
C GLY A 196 12.16 31.66 22.95
N MET A 197 12.62 30.47 23.35
CA MET A 197 14.04 30.23 23.64
C MET A 197 14.92 30.47 22.42
N SER A 198 14.46 30.06 21.23
CA SER A 198 15.17 30.30 19.97
C SER A 198 15.20 31.80 19.60
N LEU A 199 14.13 32.55 19.84
CA LEU A 199 14.09 34.01 19.68
C LEU A 199 15.05 34.70 20.66
N ALA A 200 15.08 34.27 21.93
CA ALA A 200 16.00 34.80 22.94
C ALA A 200 17.46 34.58 22.54
N TRP A 201 17.79 33.38 22.04
CA TRP A 201 19.12 33.10 21.48
C TRP A 201 19.43 33.97 20.26
N THR A 202 18.46 34.18 19.36
CA THR A 202 18.62 35.04 18.19
C THR A 202 18.88 36.50 18.59
N ALA A 203 18.20 37.01 19.62
CA ALA A 203 18.44 38.33 20.18
C ALA A 203 19.84 38.43 20.81
N LEU A 204 20.28 37.41 21.55
CA LEU A 204 21.63 37.32 22.10
C LEU A 204 22.70 37.31 21.00
N LEU A 205 22.48 36.55 19.92
CA LEU A 205 23.34 36.52 18.75
C LEU A 205 23.43 37.91 18.12
N SER A 206 22.31 38.63 18.03
CA SER A 206 22.27 40.02 17.54
C SER A 206 23.14 40.93 18.39
N TYR A 207 22.95 40.89 19.71
CA TYR A 207 23.64 41.76 20.66
C TYR A 207 25.15 41.50 20.71
N HIS A 208 25.58 40.24 20.65
CA HIS A 208 27.00 39.87 20.75
C HIS A 208 27.78 39.95 19.44
N THR A 209 27.11 39.80 18.30
CA THR A 209 27.81 39.58 17.01
C THR A 209 27.57 40.68 15.98
N LEU A 210 26.46 41.44 16.09
CA LEU A 210 26.12 42.54 15.18
C LEU A 210 26.27 43.91 15.87
N PRO A 211 27.48 44.42 16.12
CA PRO A 211 27.62 45.86 16.23
C PRO A 211 27.36 46.42 14.82
N PHE A 212 26.15 46.95 14.60
CA PHE A 212 25.80 47.76 13.41
C PHE A 212 26.68 49.02 13.23
N LYS A 213 27.63 49.23 14.15
CA LYS A 213 28.70 50.22 14.12
C LYS A 213 30.05 49.51 14.03
N GLU A 214 30.47 49.11 12.84
CA GLU A 214 31.89 49.23 12.50
C GLU A 214 32.09 49.31 10.99
N LYS A 215 33.02 50.19 10.64
CA LYS A 215 33.26 50.78 9.33
C LYS A 215 33.22 49.75 8.21
N THR A 216 32.64 50.17 7.10
CA THR A 216 32.88 49.71 5.73
C THR A 216 34.39 49.72 5.42
N ALA A 217 35.17 48.86 6.09
CA ALA A 217 36.30 48.23 5.46
C ALA A 217 35.66 47.36 4.38
N SER A 218 35.51 47.96 3.21
CA SER A 218 35.31 47.24 1.96
C SER A 218 36.26 46.05 2.03
N ILE A 219 35.70 44.87 2.29
CA ILE A 219 36.31 43.63 1.84
C ILE A 219 36.35 43.87 0.34
N LYS A 220 37.50 44.37 -0.16
CA LYS A 220 37.82 44.32 -1.57
C LYS A 220 37.55 42.88 -1.94
N SER A 221 36.45 42.67 -2.64
CA SER A 221 36.06 41.39 -3.17
C SER A 221 37.28 40.90 -3.95
N THR A 222 38.02 39.97 -3.37
CA THR A 222 39.07 39.28 -4.10
C THR A 222 38.35 38.66 -5.28
N THR A 223 38.64 39.23 -6.44
CA THR A 223 38.01 39.00 -7.72
C THR A 223 37.93 37.50 -8.03
N GLY A 224 36.74 37.02 -8.42
CA GLY A 224 36.62 36.10 -9.56
C GLY A 224 36.78 34.59 -9.35
N TYR A 225 36.80 34.02 -8.14
CA TYR A 225 36.85 32.56 -8.02
C TYR A 225 35.45 31.96 -7.83
N THR A 226 34.82 31.59 -8.94
CA THR A 226 33.67 30.67 -8.93
C THR A 226 34.17 29.25 -8.67
N LEU A 227 33.54 28.51 -7.74
CA LEU A 227 33.83 27.10 -7.54
C LEU A 227 33.70 26.36 -8.89
N PRO A 228 34.74 25.67 -9.38
CA PRO A 228 34.66 24.96 -10.66
C PRO A 228 33.84 23.68 -10.46
N TRP A 229 32.53 23.82 -10.44
CA TRP A 229 31.57 22.73 -10.23
C TRP A 229 31.84 21.54 -11.14
N SER A 230 32.13 21.78 -12.42
CA SER A 230 32.48 20.72 -13.37
C SER A 230 33.67 19.88 -12.88
N LYS A 231 34.76 20.51 -12.43
CA LYS A 231 35.93 19.78 -11.92
C LYS A 231 35.60 19.00 -10.65
N LEU A 232 34.85 19.60 -9.71
CA LEU A 232 34.48 18.95 -8.44
C LEU A 232 33.53 17.76 -8.67
N LEU A 233 32.51 17.93 -9.52
CA LEU A 233 31.55 16.89 -9.88
C LEU A 233 32.17 15.76 -10.70
N SER A 234 33.29 16.00 -11.39
CA SER A 234 34.05 14.94 -12.07
C SER A 234 34.88 14.06 -11.12
N GLN A 235 35.05 14.44 -9.84
CA GLN A 235 35.90 13.70 -8.90
C GLN A 235 35.11 12.58 -8.18
N PRO A 236 35.52 11.30 -8.28
CA PRO A 236 34.89 10.21 -7.53
C PRO A 236 34.89 10.38 -5.99
N PRO A 237 35.95 10.92 -5.35
CA PRO A 237 35.96 11.16 -3.90
C PRO A 237 34.86 12.10 -3.42
N PHE A 238 34.48 13.10 -4.24
CA PHE A 238 33.38 14.00 -3.93
C PHE A 238 32.05 13.23 -3.85
N TRP A 239 31.75 12.41 -4.87
CA TRP A 239 30.54 11.57 -4.88
C TRP A 239 30.50 10.53 -3.76
N SER A 240 31.64 9.98 -3.35
CA SER A 240 31.71 9.10 -2.19
C SER A 240 31.26 9.80 -0.90
N CYS A 241 31.60 11.08 -0.73
CA CYS A 241 31.14 11.88 0.41
C CYS A 241 29.64 12.20 0.29
N VAL A 242 29.17 12.59 -0.89
CA VAL A 242 27.75 12.89 -1.15
C VAL A 242 26.87 11.67 -0.86
N ILE A 243 27.19 10.51 -1.43
CA ILE A 243 26.41 9.28 -1.26
C ILE A 243 26.45 8.81 0.19
N GLY A 244 27.63 8.80 0.82
CA GLY A 244 27.76 8.41 2.22
C GLY A 244 26.99 9.33 3.17
N HIS A 245 27.02 10.65 2.93
CA HIS A 245 26.22 11.60 3.70
C HIS A 245 24.72 11.44 3.43
N ALA A 246 24.32 11.15 2.18
CA ALA A 246 22.93 10.97 1.83
C ALA A 246 22.30 9.73 2.49
N CYS A 247 23.01 8.58 2.48
CA CYS A 247 22.54 7.38 3.17
C CYS A 247 22.36 7.61 4.67
N GLN A 248 23.33 8.29 5.30
CA GLN A 248 23.24 8.62 6.70
C GLN A 248 22.08 9.58 7.01
N ASN A 249 21.98 10.68 6.27
CA ASN A 249 20.95 11.69 6.51
C ASN A 249 19.56 11.10 6.28
N ASN A 250 19.39 10.19 5.32
CA ASN A 250 18.14 9.48 5.13
C ASN A 250 17.78 8.66 6.38
N CYS A 251 18.68 7.80 6.86
CA CYS A 251 18.49 7.02 8.10
C CYS A 251 18.12 7.94 9.28
N PHE A 252 18.92 9.00 9.46
CA PHE A 252 18.76 9.95 10.56
C PHE A 252 17.44 10.73 10.50
N PHE A 253 17.04 11.26 9.33
CA PHE A 253 15.80 12.03 9.19
C PHE A 253 14.55 11.17 9.30
N VAL A 254 14.56 9.94 8.76
CA VAL A 254 13.44 9.01 8.92
C VAL A 254 13.19 8.71 10.39
N LEU A 255 14.26 8.43 11.15
CA LEU A 255 14.16 8.19 12.58
C LEU A 255 13.73 9.46 13.34
N LEU A 256 14.25 10.64 12.98
CA LEU A 256 13.85 11.91 13.59
C LEU A 256 12.34 12.21 13.39
N SER A 257 11.82 11.91 12.20
CA SER A 257 10.44 12.18 11.79
C SER A 257 9.45 11.17 12.39
N TRP A 258 9.77 9.87 12.35
CA TRP A 258 8.79 8.80 12.56
C TRP A 258 8.97 8.01 13.85
N MET A 259 10.10 8.15 14.56
CA MET A 259 10.35 7.42 15.80
C MET A 259 9.29 7.71 16.89
N PRO A 260 8.88 8.97 17.16
CA PRO A 260 7.85 9.23 18.17
C PRO A 260 6.53 8.51 17.83
N THR A 261 6.09 8.57 16.57
CA THR A 261 4.89 7.90 16.08
C THR A 261 5.01 6.38 16.20
N TYR A 262 6.16 5.80 15.85
CA TYR A 262 6.39 4.34 15.97
C TYR A 262 6.17 3.85 17.40
N PHE A 263 6.74 4.53 18.38
CA PHE A 263 6.60 4.13 19.79
C PHE A 263 5.23 4.46 20.36
N HIS A 264 4.62 5.58 19.95
CA HIS A 264 3.25 5.91 20.35
C HIS A 264 2.26 4.85 19.85
N ASP A 265 2.41 4.37 18.60
CA ASP A 265 1.53 3.36 18.00
C ASP A 265 1.82 1.94 18.53
N THR A 266 3.09 1.60 18.83
CA THR A 266 3.51 0.23 19.20
C THR A 266 3.54 0.00 20.71
N PHE A 267 3.92 1.02 21.49
CA PHE A 267 4.14 0.95 22.95
C PHE A 267 3.46 2.12 23.68
N PRO A 268 2.12 2.26 23.60
CA PRO A 268 1.39 3.43 24.10
C PRO A 268 1.45 3.58 25.63
N GLU A 269 1.77 2.51 26.37
CA GLU A 269 1.85 2.52 27.83
C GLU A 269 3.13 3.18 28.37
N VAL A 270 4.14 3.40 27.50
CA VAL A 270 5.42 3.99 27.90
C VAL A 270 5.32 5.52 27.92
N ARG A 271 5.88 6.14 28.97
CA ARG A 271 5.93 7.61 29.07
C ARG A 271 6.68 8.22 27.88
N GLY A 272 6.06 9.19 27.23
CA GLY A 272 6.58 9.82 26.01
C GLY A 272 7.98 10.41 26.18
N TRP A 273 8.30 10.98 27.35
CA TRP A 273 9.64 11.51 27.61
C TRP A 273 10.74 10.45 27.53
N VAL A 274 10.49 9.20 27.97
CA VAL A 274 11.50 8.12 27.92
C VAL A 274 11.85 7.81 26.47
N VAL A 275 10.82 7.65 25.66
CA VAL A 275 10.90 7.32 24.25
C VAL A 275 11.62 8.40 23.45
N ASN A 276 11.30 9.67 23.72
CA ASN A 276 11.82 10.80 22.95
C ASN A 276 13.20 11.27 23.43
N MET A 277 13.66 10.83 24.61
CA MET A 277 14.92 11.27 25.20
C MET A 277 16.01 10.20 25.12
N VAL A 278 15.71 8.95 25.51
CA VAL A 278 16.71 7.90 25.70
C VAL A 278 17.47 7.55 24.41
N PRO A 279 16.85 7.40 23.23
CA PRO A 279 17.59 7.11 22.00
C PRO A 279 18.60 8.19 21.64
N TRP A 280 18.33 9.46 21.98
CA TRP A 280 19.17 10.60 21.62
C TRP A 280 20.33 10.82 22.61
N LEU A 281 20.24 10.24 23.81
CA LEU A 281 21.32 10.30 24.82
C LEU A 281 22.60 9.63 24.33
N SER A 282 22.49 8.56 23.54
CA SER A 282 23.63 7.76 23.09
C SER A 282 24.51 8.50 22.06
N MET A 283 23.95 9.47 21.32
CA MET A 283 24.68 10.17 20.26
C MET A 283 25.83 11.02 20.81
N LEU A 284 25.66 11.64 21.97
CA LEU A 284 26.68 12.47 22.61
C LEU A 284 27.96 11.67 22.95
N PRO A 285 27.93 10.60 23.78
CA PRO A 285 29.14 9.84 24.09
C PRO A 285 29.74 9.19 22.84
N CYS A 286 28.93 8.73 21.89
CA CYS A 286 29.43 8.17 20.63
C CYS A 286 30.14 9.23 19.76
N THR A 287 29.70 10.50 19.79
CA THR A 287 30.40 11.59 19.08
C THR A 287 31.78 11.86 19.69
N PHE A 288 31.90 11.84 21.03
CA PHE A 288 33.19 11.97 21.70
C PHE A 288 34.09 10.75 21.45
N LEU A 289 33.52 9.54 21.48
CA LEU A 289 34.24 8.31 21.18
C LEU A 289 34.75 8.29 19.73
N GLY A 290 33.93 8.70 18.77
CA GLY A 290 34.33 8.83 17.37
C GLY A 290 35.46 9.83 17.16
N LYS A 291 35.45 10.95 17.90
CA LYS A 291 36.56 11.91 17.91
C LYS A 291 37.84 11.30 18.49
N ALA A 292 37.77 10.70 19.68
CA ALA A 292 38.93 10.10 20.35
C ALA A 292 39.55 8.99 19.49
N LEU A 293 38.71 8.13 18.89
CA LEU A 293 39.14 7.08 17.98
C LEU A 293 39.79 7.65 16.71
N SER A 294 39.22 8.72 16.13
CA SER A 294 39.80 9.40 14.98
C SER A 294 41.18 9.98 15.30
N GLU A 295 41.34 10.63 16.46
CA GLU A 295 42.62 11.21 16.90
C GLU A 295 43.67 10.12 17.12
N GLU A 296 43.30 8.99 17.73
CA GLU A 296 44.22 7.88 17.99
C GLU A 296 44.71 7.20 16.70
N ILE A 297 43.80 6.96 15.75
CA ILE A 297 44.15 6.41 14.43
C ILE A 297 45.09 7.37 13.67
N ILE A 298 44.88 8.69 13.81
CA ILE A 298 45.78 9.68 13.18
C ILE A 298 47.14 9.69 13.89
N LYS A 299 47.18 9.64 15.24
CA LYS A 299 48.43 9.59 16.02
C LYS A 299 49.29 8.37 15.72
N THR A 300 48.66 7.23 15.45
CA THR A 300 49.33 5.98 15.07
C THR A 300 49.91 6.00 13.65
N GLY A 301 49.71 7.08 12.89
CA GLY A 301 50.36 7.31 11.59
C GLY A 301 49.48 7.02 10.37
N TYR A 302 48.20 6.68 10.54
CA TYR A 302 47.29 6.50 9.41
C TYR A 302 46.86 7.85 8.81
N SER A 303 46.63 7.85 7.49
CA SER A 303 46.14 9.05 6.80
C SER A 303 44.70 9.41 7.19
N VAL A 304 44.38 10.70 7.18
CA VAL A 304 43.02 11.24 7.46
C VAL A 304 41.94 10.55 6.63
N THR A 305 42.22 10.22 5.37
CA THR A 305 41.28 9.52 4.48
C THR A 305 40.95 8.11 4.99
N VAL A 306 41.96 7.35 5.43
CA VAL A 306 41.76 6.00 5.98
C VAL A 306 40.97 6.10 7.28
N THR A 307 41.35 7.03 8.16
CA THR A 307 40.63 7.28 9.41
C THR A 307 39.14 7.54 9.17
N ARG A 308 38.79 8.49 8.29
CA ARG A 308 37.39 8.83 8.01
C ARG A 308 36.61 7.69 7.40
N LYS A 309 37.21 6.92 6.49
CA LYS A 309 36.59 5.71 5.94
C LYS A 309 36.30 4.69 7.05
N THR A 310 37.26 4.43 7.93
CA THR A 310 37.10 3.50 9.06
C THR A 310 35.99 3.95 10.01
N ILE A 311 35.99 5.22 10.43
CA ILE A 311 34.96 5.77 11.33
C ILE A 311 33.56 5.72 10.67
N GLN A 312 33.45 6.02 9.37
CA GLN A 312 32.18 5.91 8.65
C GLN A 312 31.71 4.44 8.52
N THR A 313 32.62 3.51 8.29
CA THR A 313 32.28 2.08 8.24
C THR A 313 31.73 1.60 9.59
N ILE A 314 32.32 2.04 10.71
CA ILE A 314 31.82 1.75 12.06
C ILE A 314 30.39 2.28 12.22
N CYS A 315 30.12 3.52 11.80
CA CYS A 315 28.77 4.10 11.79
C CYS A 315 27.76 3.18 11.08
N PHE A 316 28.02 2.83 9.82
CA PHE A 316 27.07 2.04 9.03
C PHE A 316 26.92 0.60 9.53
N VAL A 317 27.97 -0.04 10.04
CA VAL A 317 27.87 -1.39 10.60
C VAL A 317 26.99 -1.42 11.85
N ILE A 318 27.15 -0.43 12.74
CA ILE A 318 26.31 -0.29 13.94
C ILE A 318 24.85 -0.08 13.55
N GLU A 319 24.59 0.81 12.59
CA GLU A 319 23.22 1.13 12.15
C GLU A 319 22.55 -0.05 11.45
N ILE A 320 23.23 -0.68 10.47
CA ILE A 320 22.68 -1.85 9.74
C ILE A 320 22.40 -3.00 10.71
N GLY A 321 23.35 -3.31 11.60
CA GLY A 321 23.17 -4.40 12.57
C GLY A 321 21.98 -4.15 13.51
N SER A 322 21.87 -2.93 14.02
CA SER A 322 20.79 -2.56 14.95
C SER A 322 19.43 -2.46 14.27
N LEU A 323 19.35 -1.95 13.03
CA LEU A 323 18.11 -1.90 12.25
C LEU A 323 17.63 -3.30 11.84
N LEU A 324 18.53 -4.19 11.42
CA LEU A 324 18.18 -5.59 11.10
C LEU A 324 17.66 -6.35 12.34
N PHE A 325 18.19 -6.02 13.52
CA PHE A 325 17.72 -6.59 14.78
C PHE A 325 16.37 -6.01 15.20
N LEU A 326 16.15 -4.70 15.03
CA LEU A 326 14.89 -4.01 15.34
C LEU A 326 13.67 -4.67 14.64
N VAL A 327 13.83 -5.19 13.42
CA VAL A 327 12.75 -5.88 12.68
C VAL A 327 12.24 -7.15 13.39
N LYS A 328 13.06 -7.78 14.23
CA LYS A 328 12.73 -9.03 14.94
C LYS A 328 12.30 -8.80 16.38
N VAL A 329 12.27 -7.56 16.84
CA VAL A 329 12.08 -7.20 18.24
C VAL A 329 10.60 -6.99 18.55
N GLU A 330 10.13 -7.63 19.62
CA GLU A 330 8.76 -7.48 20.13
C GLU A 330 8.71 -6.75 21.49
N SER A 331 9.85 -6.59 22.19
CA SER A 331 9.90 -5.96 23.52
C SER A 331 10.39 -4.51 23.47
N PHE A 332 9.77 -3.64 24.28
CA PHE A 332 10.13 -2.22 24.37
C PHE A 332 11.62 -2.00 24.68
N GLN A 333 12.17 -2.75 25.65
CA GLN A 333 13.56 -2.60 26.08
C GLN A 333 14.56 -2.89 24.97
N SER A 334 14.28 -3.90 24.14
CA SER A 334 15.16 -4.20 23.01
C SER A 334 14.95 -3.21 21.86
N ALA A 335 13.73 -2.70 21.65
CA ALA A 335 13.45 -1.71 20.61
C ALA A 335 14.16 -0.39 20.89
N ILE A 336 14.07 0.10 22.13
CA ILE A 336 14.72 1.34 22.55
C ILE A 336 16.24 1.20 22.58
N LEU A 337 16.78 0.02 22.93
CA LEU A 337 18.22 -0.24 22.85
C LEU A 337 18.70 -0.21 21.40
N CYS A 338 17.99 -0.86 20.46
CA CYS A 338 18.33 -0.82 19.04
C CYS A 338 18.37 0.61 18.53
N LEU A 339 17.31 1.39 18.80
CA LEU A 339 17.22 2.76 18.33
C LEU A 339 18.26 3.66 18.99
N ALA A 340 18.58 3.45 20.27
CA ALA A 340 19.71 4.12 20.92
C ALA A 340 21.05 3.75 20.26
N LEU A 341 21.27 2.51 19.83
CA LEU A 341 22.48 2.13 19.10
C LEU A 341 22.54 2.75 17.70
N VAL A 342 21.41 2.82 16.98
CA VAL A 342 21.35 3.48 15.65
C VAL A 342 21.67 4.97 15.78
N ILE A 343 20.98 5.68 16.66
CA ILE A 343 21.22 7.12 16.90
C ILE A 343 22.62 7.36 17.50
N GLY A 344 23.13 6.44 18.31
CA GLY A 344 24.51 6.45 18.80
C GLY A 344 25.52 6.33 17.65
N GLY A 345 25.26 5.41 16.71
CA GLY A 345 26.02 5.22 15.48
C GLY A 345 26.21 6.51 14.69
N SER A 346 25.15 7.31 14.57
CA SER A 346 25.17 8.61 13.90
C SER A 346 26.21 9.60 14.49
N GLY A 347 26.60 9.44 15.76
CA GLY A 347 27.68 10.24 16.37
C GLY A 347 29.05 10.05 15.71
N PHE A 348 29.33 8.85 15.16
CA PHE A 348 30.56 8.58 14.42
C PHE A 348 30.59 9.32 13.07
N HIS A 349 29.44 9.42 12.40
CA HIS A 349 29.32 10.13 11.12
C HIS A 349 29.78 11.61 11.20
N ASN A 350 29.46 12.29 12.29
CA ASN A 350 29.81 13.70 12.53
C ASN A 350 31.33 13.95 12.51
N ASN A 351 32.13 12.94 12.85
CA ASN A 351 33.60 13.02 12.83
C ASN A 351 34.22 12.46 11.54
N ALA A 352 33.42 11.83 10.67
CA ALA A 352 33.88 11.18 9.45
C ALA A 352 33.59 12.02 8.19
N ILE A 353 32.37 11.97 7.67
CA ILE A 353 32.01 12.57 6.38
C ILE A 353 31.52 14.01 6.52
N ALA A 354 30.81 14.36 7.60
CA ALA A 354 30.19 15.67 7.77
C ALA A 354 31.22 16.84 7.75
N VAL A 355 32.48 16.56 8.10
CA VAL A 355 33.58 17.52 8.09
C VAL A 355 34.24 17.72 6.72
N ASN A 356 34.05 16.78 5.78
CA ASN A 356 34.73 16.75 4.48
C ASN A 356 34.54 18.01 3.62
N PRO A 357 33.40 18.73 3.63
CA PRO A 357 33.26 19.96 2.83
C PRO A 357 34.33 21.02 3.12
N SER A 358 34.78 21.09 4.38
CA SER A 358 35.84 22.03 4.80
C SER A 358 37.22 21.66 4.25
N ASP A 359 37.46 20.38 3.96
CA ASP A 359 38.73 19.91 3.40
C ASP A 359 38.72 19.89 1.87
N LEU A 360 37.57 19.58 1.27
CA LEU A 360 37.41 19.51 -0.19
C LEU A 360 37.44 20.89 -0.84
N ALA A 361 36.75 21.87 -0.23
CA ALA A 361 36.70 23.23 -0.76
C ALA A 361 36.64 24.25 0.40
N PRO A 362 37.77 24.58 1.04
CA PRO A 362 37.82 25.50 2.19
C PRO A 362 37.16 26.87 1.96
N LYS A 363 37.27 27.41 0.74
CA LYS A 363 36.71 28.72 0.36
C LYS A 363 35.22 28.67 -0.03
N HIS A 364 34.69 27.46 -0.26
CA HIS A 364 33.30 27.23 -0.71
C HIS A 364 32.63 26.11 0.10
N SER A 365 33.02 25.97 1.38
CA SER A 365 32.58 24.86 2.23
C SER A 365 31.07 24.91 2.50
N GLY A 366 30.49 26.13 2.52
CA GLY A 366 29.04 26.33 2.61
C GLY A 366 28.32 25.75 1.40
N SER A 367 28.76 26.11 0.19
CA SER A 367 28.18 25.61 -1.07
C SER A 367 28.27 24.08 -1.19
N VAL A 368 29.43 23.49 -0.83
CA VAL A 368 29.65 22.04 -0.89
C VAL A 368 28.79 21.29 0.14
N PHE A 369 28.73 21.78 1.39
CA PHE A 369 27.87 21.19 2.41
C PHE A 369 26.39 21.30 2.03
N GLY A 370 25.97 22.46 1.49
CA GLY A 370 24.61 22.69 1.02
C GLY A 370 24.18 21.65 -0.01
N LEU A 371 25.04 21.36 -1.01
CA LEU A 371 24.75 20.30 -1.99
C LEU A 371 24.66 18.91 -1.35
N MET A 372 25.64 18.53 -0.51
CA MET A 372 25.64 17.24 0.18
C MET A 372 24.36 17.03 1.00
N ASN A 373 23.97 18.05 1.77
CA ASN A 373 22.80 17.99 2.65
C ASN A 373 21.48 18.05 1.87
N THR A 374 21.45 18.75 0.72
CA THR A 374 20.30 18.73 -0.21
C THR A 374 20.06 17.32 -0.71
N VAL A 375 21.10 16.64 -1.24
CA VAL A 375 20.98 15.26 -1.73
C VAL A 375 20.51 14.31 -0.63
N GLY A 376 21.01 14.49 0.60
CA GLY A 376 20.58 13.68 1.75
C GLY A 376 19.14 13.92 2.22
N ALA A 377 18.53 15.03 1.86
CA ALA A 377 17.14 15.35 2.22
C ALA A 377 16.12 15.01 1.11
N ILE A 378 16.56 14.69 -0.12
CA ILE A 378 15.68 14.30 -1.24
C ILE A 378 14.80 13.07 -0.92
N PRO A 379 15.32 11.98 -0.33
CA PRO A 379 14.48 10.82 -0.03
C PRO A 379 13.28 11.16 0.87
N GLU A 380 13.47 12.00 1.89
CA GLU A 380 12.39 12.42 2.80
C GLU A 380 11.37 13.36 2.13
N MET A 381 11.82 14.15 1.15
CA MET A 381 10.93 14.91 0.27
C MET A 381 10.03 13.99 -0.56
N ALA A 382 10.56 12.86 -1.04
CA ALA A 382 9.87 11.92 -1.93
C ALA A 382 9.02 10.84 -1.21
N LEU A 383 9.35 10.50 0.04
CA LEU A 383 8.69 9.42 0.82
C LEU A 383 7.17 9.58 0.98
N VAL A 384 6.61 10.79 0.80
CA VAL A 384 5.16 11.04 0.89
C VAL A 384 4.47 11.07 -0.48
N GLN A 385 5.24 11.16 -1.58
CA GLN A 385 4.68 10.97 -2.92
C GLN A 385 4.16 9.53 -3.07
N ASP A 386 4.89 8.54 -2.54
CA ASP A 386 4.45 7.13 -2.48
C ASP A 386 3.18 6.93 -1.62
N TYR A 387 3.04 7.64 -0.49
CA TYR A 387 1.83 7.56 0.35
C TYR A 387 0.58 8.18 -0.30
N ASN A 388 0.76 9.18 -1.17
CA ASN A 388 -0.34 9.79 -1.93
C ASN A 388 -0.64 9.03 -3.23
N THR A 389 0.32 8.29 -3.77
CA THR A 389 0.12 7.44 -4.95
C THR A 389 -0.36 6.03 -4.62
N ASP A 390 -0.36 5.61 -3.35
CA ASP A 390 -1.01 4.36 -2.89
C ASP A 390 -2.51 4.27 -3.28
N GLY A 391 -3.15 5.38 -3.69
CA GLY A 391 -4.51 5.40 -4.22
C GLY A 391 -4.65 5.27 -5.74
N GLU A 392 -3.65 5.66 -6.53
CA GLU A 392 -3.73 5.76 -8.00
C GLU A 392 -2.65 4.96 -8.76
N ASP A 393 -1.43 4.82 -8.23
CA ASP A 393 -0.38 3.98 -8.83
C ASP A 393 -0.65 2.48 -8.69
N ASP A 394 -1.57 2.11 -7.78
CA ASP A 394 -2.10 0.76 -7.65
C ASP A 394 -2.77 0.26 -8.95
N LEU A 395 -3.18 1.15 -9.86
CA LEU A 395 -3.79 0.77 -11.15
C LEU A 395 -2.76 0.47 -12.25
N GLN A 396 -1.63 1.19 -12.35
CA GLN A 396 -0.58 0.88 -13.33
C GLN A 396 0.41 -0.18 -12.83
N ALA A 397 0.75 -0.17 -11.54
CA ALA A 397 1.55 -1.24 -10.94
C ALA A 397 0.83 -2.60 -10.99
N SER A 398 -0.50 -2.64 -10.93
CA SER A 398 -1.28 -3.90 -11.03
C SER A 398 -1.17 -4.64 -12.37
N GLN A 399 -0.71 -3.98 -13.44
CA GLN A 399 -0.49 -4.64 -14.73
C GLN A 399 0.79 -5.49 -14.73
N TRP A 400 1.81 -5.09 -13.96
CA TRP A 400 3.08 -5.79 -13.79
C TRP A 400 3.11 -6.65 -12.51
N TYR A 401 2.46 -6.19 -11.44
CA TYR A 401 2.21 -6.86 -10.16
C TYR A 401 0.75 -7.29 -10.05
N GLY A 402 0.29 -8.20 -10.92
CA GLY A 402 -1.03 -8.80 -10.74
C GLY A 402 -1.21 -9.37 -9.34
N VAL A 403 -2.40 -9.25 -8.75
CA VAL A 403 -2.78 -9.92 -7.49
C VAL A 403 -2.67 -11.43 -7.69
N ARG A 404 -1.54 -12.03 -7.30
CA ARG A 404 -1.30 -13.48 -7.41
C ARG A 404 -1.70 -14.16 -6.12
N GLU A 405 -2.53 -15.18 -6.22
CA GLU A 405 -2.79 -16.11 -5.12
C GLU A 405 -1.94 -17.37 -5.33
N ALA A 406 -1.39 -17.92 -4.26
CA ALA A 406 -0.62 -19.15 -4.30
C ALA A 406 -1.31 -20.24 -3.47
N THR A 407 -1.56 -21.40 -4.09
CA THR A 407 -2.18 -22.56 -3.45
C THR A 407 -1.31 -23.80 -3.65
N LEU A 408 -0.80 -24.35 -2.55
CA LEU A 408 -0.01 -25.57 -2.53
C LEU A 408 -0.86 -26.71 -1.98
N PHE A 409 -1.10 -27.75 -2.77
CA PHE A 409 -1.78 -28.96 -2.30
C PHE A 409 -0.74 -29.93 -1.74
N LEU A 410 -0.80 -30.17 -0.43
CA LEU A 410 -0.06 -31.25 0.22
C LEU A 410 -0.96 -32.48 0.23
N VAL A 411 -0.56 -33.53 -0.48
CA VAL A 411 -1.38 -34.71 -0.70
C VAL A 411 -0.71 -35.90 -0.06
N ASP A 412 -1.44 -36.52 0.87
CA ASP A 412 -1.04 -37.76 1.50
C ASP A 412 -0.97 -38.88 0.44
N ALA A 413 0.18 -39.56 0.35
CA ALA A 413 0.40 -40.70 -0.53
C ALA A 413 0.64 -42.02 0.24
N THR A 414 0.03 -42.16 1.42
CA THR A 414 -0.04 -43.43 2.17
C THR A 414 -0.95 -44.45 1.49
N GLN A 415 -0.79 -45.74 1.84
CA GLN A 415 -1.52 -46.85 1.22
C GLN A 415 -3.05 -46.69 1.26
N LYS A 416 -3.59 -46.14 2.35
CA LYS A 416 -5.03 -45.87 2.51
C LYS A 416 -5.60 -44.89 1.46
N MET A 417 -4.78 -44.01 0.90
CA MET A 417 -5.22 -43.09 -0.16
C MET A 417 -5.41 -43.79 -1.52
N PHE A 418 -4.86 -45.01 -1.67
CA PHE A 418 -5.00 -45.84 -2.88
C PHE A 418 -6.15 -46.85 -2.78
N GLU A 419 -6.79 -46.98 -1.61
CA GLU A 419 -7.97 -47.83 -1.45
C GLU A 419 -9.12 -47.32 -2.32
N VAL A 420 -9.77 -48.25 -3.02
CA VAL A 420 -10.87 -47.94 -3.94
C VAL A 420 -12.17 -47.95 -3.16
N GLU A 421 -12.89 -46.86 -3.22
CA GLU A 421 -14.17 -46.76 -2.55
C GLU A 421 -15.26 -47.50 -3.36
N PRO A 422 -16.10 -48.32 -2.70
CA PRO A 422 -17.08 -49.16 -3.39
C PRO A 422 -18.14 -48.36 -4.17
N GLU A 423 -18.51 -47.16 -3.70
CA GLU A 423 -19.53 -46.32 -4.34
C GLU A 423 -19.06 -45.68 -5.65
N THR A 424 -17.82 -45.19 -5.68
CA THR A 424 -17.30 -44.39 -6.80
C THR A 424 -16.38 -45.16 -7.75
N LYS A 425 -15.96 -46.38 -7.36
CA LYS A 425 -14.99 -47.22 -8.10
C LYS A 425 -13.67 -46.49 -8.42
N LEU A 426 -13.35 -45.45 -7.65
CA LEU A 426 -12.15 -44.64 -7.79
C LEU A 426 -11.42 -44.61 -6.44
N SER A 427 -10.10 -44.62 -6.46
CA SER A 427 -9.32 -44.40 -5.25
C SER A 427 -9.36 -42.93 -4.79
N HIS A 428 -9.15 -42.68 -3.50
CA HIS A 428 -9.16 -41.31 -2.96
C HIS A 428 -8.14 -40.40 -3.66
N ILE A 429 -6.95 -40.92 -3.98
CA ILE A 429 -5.94 -40.17 -4.74
C ILE A 429 -6.39 -39.87 -6.18
N GLN A 430 -7.09 -40.79 -6.85
CA GLN A 430 -7.65 -40.55 -8.19
C GLN A 430 -8.76 -39.49 -8.16
N LYS A 431 -9.60 -39.49 -7.12
CA LYS A 431 -10.60 -38.44 -6.90
C LYS A 431 -9.94 -37.07 -6.77
N PHE A 432 -8.85 -36.99 -5.99
CA PHE A 432 -8.08 -35.75 -5.87
C PHE A 432 -7.54 -35.26 -7.22
N PHE A 433 -6.84 -36.09 -7.99
CA PHE A 433 -6.26 -35.64 -9.27
C PHE A 433 -7.33 -35.25 -10.29
N LYS A 434 -8.49 -35.92 -10.28
CA LYS A 434 -9.64 -35.53 -11.12
C LYS A 434 -10.17 -34.15 -10.73
N LEU A 435 -10.26 -33.88 -9.43
CA LEU A 435 -10.64 -32.57 -8.89
C LEU A 435 -9.60 -31.49 -9.21
N TYR A 436 -8.32 -31.77 -8.97
CA TYR A 436 -7.21 -30.86 -9.24
C TYR A 436 -7.14 -30.47 -10.72
N LYS A 437 -7.29 -31.44 -11.63
CA LYS A 437 -7.38 -31.18 -13.08
C LYS A 437 -8.56 -30.25 -13.41
N GLN A 438 -9.70 -30.45 -12.75
CA GLN A 438 -10.85 -29.56 -12.94
C GLN A 438 -10.59 -28.14 -12.44
N ILE A 439 -9.89 -27.99 -11.31
CA ILE A 439 -9.49 -26.67 -10.78
C ILE A 439 -8.54 -25.98 -11.75
N LEU A 440 -7.49 -26.67 -12.21
CA LEU A 440 -6.52 -26.13 -13.17
C LEU A 440 -7.19 -25.67 -14.46
N ARG A 441 -8.05 -26.50 -15.08
CA ARG A 441 -8.77 -26.13 -16.31
C ARG A 441 -9.60 -24.86 -16.13
N GLN A 442 -10.23 -24.68 -14.96
CA GLN A 442 -10.99 -23.46 -14.68
C GLN A 442 -10.11 -22.25 -14.36
N LYS A 443 -9.00 -22.43 -13.64
CA LYS A 443 -8.04 -21.36 -13.38
C LYS A 443 -7.40 -20.86 -14.67
N LEU A 444 -6.99 -21.74 -15.57
CA LEU A 444 -6.48 -21.38 -16.91
C LEU A 444 -7.49 -20.53 -17.71
N ALA A 445 -8.79 -20.80 -17.58
CA ALA A 445 -9.83 -20.02 -18.24
C ALA A 445 -10.07 -18.63 -17.58
N TRP A 446 -9.68 -18.45 -16.31
CA TRP A 446 -10.02 -17.27 -15.51
C TRP A 446 -8.82 -16.35 -15.23
N SER A 447 -7.72 -16.90 -14.72
CA SER A 447 -6.49 -16.21 -14.32
C SER A 447 -5.29 -17.16 -14.48
N MET A 448 -4.38 -16.84 -15.40
CA MET A 448 -3.12 -17.58 -15.58
C MET A 448 -1.99 -17.10 -14.64
N GLN A 449 -2.27 -16.14 -13.76
CA GLN A 449 -1.25 -15.51 -12.92
C GLN A 449 -1.10 -16.15 -11.53
N ASP A 450 -2.04 -16.99 -11.12
CA ASP A 450 -2.02 -17.65 -9.81
C ASP A 450 -1.00 -18.78 -9.79
N TRP A 451 -0.32 -18.96 -8.65
CA TRP A 451 0.63 -20.05 -8.47
C TRP A 451 -0.07 -21.27 -7.87
N MET A 452 0.08 -22.43 -8.49
CA MET A 452 -0.50 -23.68 -7.99
C MET A 452 0.55 -24.78 -8.02
N GLY A 453 0.68 -25.50 -6.91
CA GLY A 453 1.61 -26.62 -6.80
C GLY A 453 0.95 -27.82 -6.13
N VAL A 454 1.48 -29.01 -6.41
CA VAL A 454 1.12 -30.26 -5.72
C VAL A 454 2.38 -30.88 -5.18
N VAL A 455 2.37 -31.25 -3.91
CA VAL A 455 3.44 -31.99 -3.24
C VAL A 455 2.81 -33.27 -2.70
N LEU A 456 3.36 -34.40 -3.12
CA LEU A 456 3.02 -35.70 -2.58
C LEU A 456 4.01 -36.01 -1.47
N PHE A 457 3.53 -36.39 -0.30
CA PHE A 457 4.40 -36.85 0.79
C PHE A 457 4.09 -38.30 1.15
N VAL A 458 5.16 -39.07 1.33
CA VAL A 458 5.13 -40.50 1.63
C VAL A 458 6.31 -40.82 2.57
N LYS A 459 6.16 -41.88 3.38
CA LYS A 459 7.18 -42.33 4.35
C LYS A 459 8.57 -42.58 3.72
N SER A 460 8.62 -42.94 2.44
CA SER A 460 9.86 -43.26 1.71
C SER A 460 10.03 -42.35 0.48
N GLY A 461 10.60 -41.17 0.71
CA GLY A 461 11.19 -40.34 -0.34
C GLY A 461 10.31 -39.22 -0.90
N MET A 462 10.62 -37.98 -0.52
CA MET A 462 10.23 -36.79 -1.28
C MET A 462 11.27 -36.51 -2.37
N LYS A 463 10.89 -36.60 -3.66
CA LYS A 463 11.78 -36.18 -4.76
C LYS A 463 11.98 -34.66 -4.70
N GLY A 464 13.20 -34.23 -4.40
CA GLY A 464 13.59 -32.81 -4.25
C GLY A 464 14.41 -32.51 -3.00
N TYR A 465 14.45 -33.44 -2.04
CA TYR A 465 15.33 -33.42 -0.86
C TYR A 465 15.80 -34.86 -0.59
N GLN A 466 16.90 -35.28 -1.21
CA GLN A 466 17.50 -36.62 -0.97
C GLN A 466 18.05 -36.78 0.46
N SER A 467 18.13 -35.69 1.24
CA SER A 467 18.68 -35.65 2.60
C SER A 467 17.64 -35.81 3.72
N MET A 468 16.33 -35.83 3.43
CA MET A 468 15.29 -36.09 4.43
C MET A 468 14.70 -37.50 4.22
N LYS A 469 15.43 -38.52 4.69
CA LYS A 469 14.78 -39.76 5.12
C LYS A 469 14.24 -39.48 6.52
N SER A 470 12.94 -39.25 6.63
CA SER A 470 12.32 -39.13 7.95
C SER A 470 12.29 -40.50 8.61
N GLU A 471 12.84 -40.63 9.82
CA GLU A 471 12.66 -41.81 10.69
C GLU A 471 11.27 -41.81 11.36
N ASP A 472 10.50 -40.70 11.24
CA ASP A 472 9.21 -40.49 11.90
C ASP A 472 8.08 -41.36 11.28
N GLY A 473 7.03 -41.61 12.07
CA GLY A 473 5.88 -42.44 11.68
C GLY A 473 5.05 -41.85 10.54
N TYR A 474 4.90 -40.51 10.49
CA TYR A 474 4.15 -39.78 9.48
C TYR A 474 4.81 -38.42 9.13
N PRO A 475 5.29 -38.20 7.90
CA PRO A 475 6.18 -37.07 7.57
C PRO A 475 5.46 -35.72 7.34
N LEU A 476 4.42 -35.42 8.12
CA LEU A 476 3.65 -34.17 7.96
C LEU A 476 4.44 -32.93 8.39
N HIS A 477 5.24 -33.03 9.46
CA HIS A 477 6.11 -31.93 9.90
C HIS A 477 7.05 -31.47 8.78
N ASP A 478 7.68 -32.43 8.10
CA ASP A 478 8.62 -32.18 7.03
C ASP A 478 7.92 -31.67 5.77
N ALA A 479 6.73 -32.21 5.45
CA ALA A 479 5.91 -31.72 4.36
C ALA A 479 5.47 -30.25 4.55
N LEU A 480 5.10 -29.85 5.78
CA LEU A 480 4.78 -28.47 6.11
C LEU A 480 6.03 -27.57 6.03
N THR A 481 7.19 -28.07 6.46
CA THR A 481 8.46 -27.34 6.37
C THR A 481 8.87 -27.12 4.91
N TYR A 482 8.75 -28.14 4.07
CA TYR A 482 9.02 -28.04 2.64
C TYR A 482 8.04 -27.10 1.93
N ALA A 483 6.75 -27.16 2.26
CA ALA A 483 5.76 -26.21 1.76
C ALA A 483 6.12 -24.76 2.10
N MET A 484 6.57 -24.52 3.33
CA MET A 484 7.02 -23.20 3.79
C MET A 484 8.22 -22.69 2.98
N ASP A 485 9.23 -23.55 2.77
CA ASP A 485 10.41 -23.24 1.96
C ASP A 485 10.05 -22.90 0.49
N ILE A 486 9.10 -23.63 -0.10
CA ILE A 486 8.60 -23.28 -1.44
C ILE A 486 8.05 -21.85 -1.48
N PHE A 487 7.22 -21.46 -0.49
CA PHE A 487 6.69 -20.10 -0.45
C PHE A 487 7.78 -19.04 -0.26
N LEU A 488 8.84 -19.32 0.49
CA LEU A 488 9.97 -18.41 0.68
C LEU A 488 10.83 -18.27 -0.58
N LYS A 489 10.92 -19.31 -1.42
CA LYS A 489 11.66 -19.28 -2.70
C LYS A 489 10.93 -18.54 -3.82
N ILE A 490 9.62 -18.29 -3.69
CA ILE A 490 8.85 -17.57 -4.70
C ILE A 490 9.24 -16.08 -4.69
N LYS A 491 9.92 -15.65 -5.76
CA LYS A 491 10.36 -14.25 -5.93
C LYS A 491 9.24 -13.26 -6.24
N THR A 492 8.05 -13.75 -6.61
CA THR A 492 6.92 -12.90 -6.97
C THR A 492 6.07 -12.57 -5.75
N VAL A 493 5.59 -11.34 -5.65
CA VAL A 493 4.70 -10.92 -4.55
C VAL A 493 3.40 -11.72 -4.60
N LEU A 494 3.03 -12.32 -3.46
CA LEU A 494 1.83 -13.14 -3.29
C LEU A 494 0.87 -12.47 -2.31
N THR A 495 -0.39 -12.32 -2.71
CA THR A 495 -1.43 -11.69 -1.89
C THR A 495 -2.14 -12.64 -0.95
N LYS A 496 -2.13 -13.94 -1.25
CA LYS A 496 -2.60 -15.00 -0.36
C LYS A 496 -1.74 -16.24 -0.54
N ARG A 497 -1.32 -16.84 0.56
CA ARG A 497 -0.60 -18.11 0.60
C ARG A 497 -1.50 -19.15 1.26
N ARG A 498 -1.78 -20.25 0.54
CA ARG A 498 -2.65 -21.33 1.04
C ARG A 498 -1.93 -22.67 0.94
N ILE A 499 -1.97 -23.42 2.02
CA ILE A 499 -1.63 -24.85 2.03
C ILE A 499 -2.95 -25.61 2.15
N VAL A 500 -3.17 -26.57 1.25
CA VAL A 500 -4.34 -27.45 1.26
C VAL A 500 -3.85 -28.87 1.48
N LEU A 501 -3.95 -29.35 2.72
CA LEU A 501 -3.66 -30.72 3.11
C LEU A 501 -4.83 -31.63 2.73
N ILE A 502 -4.54 -32.71 2.03
CA ILE A 502 -5.52 -33.71 1.60
C ILE A 502 -5.12 -35.06 2.16
N THR A 503 -6.00 -35.64 2.96
CA THR A 503 -5.81 -36.94 3.63
C THR A 503 -7.13 -37.72 3.68
N CYS A 504 -7.07 -39.02 3.95
CA CYS A 504 -8.22 -39.89 4.15
C CYS A 504 -8.29 -40.51 5.56
N HIS A 505 -7.25 -40.36 6.39
CA HIS A 505 -7.20 -40.95 7.72
C HIS A 505 -6.43 -40.07 8.70
N THR A 506 -6.72 -40.19 10.00
CA THR A 506 -5.89 -39.62 11.06
C THR A 506 -4.80 -40.63 11.43
N PRO A 507 -3.51 -40.28 11.33
CA PRO A 507 -2.43 -41.16 11.77
C PRO A 507 -2.42 -41.26 13.31
N GLN A 508 -2.08 -42.44 13.83
CA GLN A 508 -1.79 -42.59 15.26
C GLN A 508 -0.39 -42.04 15.52
N LEU A 509 -0.32 -40.86 16.14
CA LEU A 509 0.92 -40.14 16.42
C LEU A 509 1.16 -40.12 17.94
N ALA A 510 2.42 -40.20 18.34
CA ALA A 510 2.83 -39.94 19.71
C ALA A 510 2.63 -38.45 20.05
N ASP A 511 2.44 -38.13 21.34
CA ASP A 511 2.03 -36.77 21.74
C ASP A 511 3.13 -35.71 21.53
N ASP A 512 4.40 -36.11 21.58
CA ASP A 512 5.56 -35.32 21.21
C ASP A 512 5.56 -34.97 19.70
N GLU A 513 5.26 -35.95 18.83
CA GLU A 513 5.15 -35.73 17.37
C GLU A 513 3.97 -34.80 17.04
N LYS A 514 2.82 -34.98 17.72
CA LYS A 514 1.68 -34.04 17.62
C LYS A 514 2.07 -32.63 18.03
N HIS A 515 2.84 -32.49 19.12
CA HIS A 515 3.29 -31.19 19.60
C HIS A 515 4.23 -30.50 18.59
N ARG A 516 5.17 -31.25 18.00
CA ARG A 516 6.06 -30.74 16.92
C ARG A 516 5.27 -30.24 15.72
N ILE A 517 4.29 -31.00 15.25
CA ILE A 517 3.44 -30.62 14.09
C ILE A 517 2.58 -29.38 14.42
N ARG A 518 2.01 -29.31 15.63
CA ARG A 518 1.23 -28.14 16.09
C ARG A 518 2.09 -26.88 16.15
N SER A 519 3.29 -26.98 16.71
CA SER A 519 4.25 -25.87 16.75
C SER A 519 4.60 -25.39 15.33
N LYS A 520 4.81 -26.32 14.39
CA LYS A 520 5.06 -25.97 12.99
C LYS A 520 3.85 -25.31 12.33
N ALA A 521 2.64 -25.81 12.55
CA ALA A 521 1.41 -25.19 12.04
C ALA A 521 1.19 -23.78 12.62
N ALA A 522 1.58 -23.55 13.88
CA ALA A 522 1.57 -22.21 14.48
C ALA A 522 2.56 -21.27 13.76
N SER A 523 3.76 -21.74 13.38
CA SER A 523 4.73 -20.89 12.63
C SER A 523 4.25 -20.48 11.23
N LEU A 524 3.28 -21.20 10.63
CA LEU A 524 2.70 -20.81 9.34
C LEU A 524 1.96 -19.48 9.43
N LYS A 525 1.43 -19.16 10.61
CA LYS A 525 0.72 -17.91 10.90
C LYS A 525 1.64 -16.70 10.71
N ASP A 526 2.89 -16.78 11.17
CA ASP A 526 3.85 -15.67 11.11
C ASP A 526 4.21 -15.30 9.65
N LEU A 527 3.98 -16.23 8.72
CA LEU A 527 4.20 -16.05 7.29
C LEU A 527 2.90 -15.75 6.49
N ASP A 528 1.79 -15.53 7.18
CA ASP A 528 0.42 -15.42 6.63
C ASP A 528 0.06 -16.58 5.67
N ILE A 529 0.46 -17.80 6.04
CA ILE A 529 0.15 -19.02 5.28
C ILE A 529 -1.06 -19.69 5.92
N LYS A 530 -2.16 -19.78 5.15
CA LYS A 530 -3.43 -20.37 5.61
C LYS A 530 -3.48 -21.86 5.30
N LEU A 531 -3.51 -22.68 6.34
CA LEU A 531 -3.69 -24.13 6.23
C LEU A 531 -5.17 -24.50 6.13
N TYR A 532 -5.52 -25.37 5.18
CA TYR A 532 -6.83 -26.01 5.01
C TYR A 532 -6.61 -27.53 4.99
N VAL A 533 -7.44 -28.28 5.68
CA VAL A 533 -7.40 -29.74 5.76
C VAL A 533 -8.70 -30.30 5.19
N ILE A 534 -8.57 -31.17 4.19
CA ILE A 534 -9.67 -31.87 3.53
C ILE A 534 -9.52 -33.36 3.75
N GLY A 535 -10.55 -33.95 4.35
CA GLY A 535 -10.76 -35.39 4.39
C GLY A 535 -11.54 -35.90 3.18
N LEU A 536 -11.07 -37.00 2.57
CA LEU A 536 -11.73 -37.63 1.41
C LEU A 536 -12.56 -38.89 1.75
N GLY A 537 -12.67 -39.29 3.01
CA GLY A 537 -13.41 -40.48 3.45
C GLY A 537 -14.86 -40.18 3.85
N ASN A 538 -15.77 -41.14 3.62
CA ASN A 538 -17.21 -41.00 3.91
C ASN A 538 -17.53 -40.80 5.42
N ASN A 539 -16.67 -41.29 6.32
CA ASN A 539 -16.78 -41.14 7.77
C ASN A 539 -15.80 -40.09 8.34
N TRP A 540 -15.31 -39.18 7.50
CA TRP A 540 -14.35 -38.17 7.94
C TRP A 540 -15.04 -37.14 8.85
N VAL A 541 -14.77 -37.25 10.14
CA VAL A 541 -14.99 -36.18 11.13
C VAL A 541 -13.63 -35.56 11.38
N HIS A 542 -13.49 -34.24 11.23
CA HIS A 542 -12.25 -33.54 11.57
C HIS A 542 -11.90 -33.82 13.03
N ASP A 543 -10.92 -34.71 13.24
CA ASP A 543 -10.41 -35.03 14.56
C ASP A 543 -9.84 -33.77 15.24
N GLN A 544 -9.84 -33.73 16.57
CA GLN A 544 -9.41 -32.54 17.35
C GLN A 544 -8.04 -32.04 16.86
N PHE A 545 -7.15 -32.96 16.50
CA PHE A 545 -5.83 -32.67 15.95
C PHE A 545 -5.83 -31.79 14.69
N TYR A 546 -6.54 -32.16 13.61
CA TYR A 546 -6.52 -31.38 12.36
C TYR A 546 -7.29 -30.07 12.48
N LYS A 547 -8.34 -30.06 13.31
CA LYS A 547 -9.05 -28.82 13.67
C LYS A 547 -8.08 -27.85 14.37
N ASP A 548 -7.29 -28.33 15.32
CA ASP A 548 -6.28 -27.52 16.01
C ASP A 548 -5.27 -26.94 15.02
N LEU A 549 -4.77 -27.72 14.05
CA LEU A 549 -3.80 -27.23 13.04
C LEU A 549 -4.36 -26.07 12.19
N GLU A 550 -5.61 -26.15 11.74
CA GLU A 550 -6.24 -25.04 11.01
C GLU A 550 -6.42 -23.79 11.88
N MET A 551 -6.83 -23.98 13.14
CA MET A 551 -7.06 -22.88 14.08
C MET A 551 -5.75 -22.16 14.43
N LEU A 552 -4.69 -22.93 14.71
CA LEU A 552 -3.34 -22.41 15.00
C LEU A 552 -2.78 -21.59 13.85
N SER A 553 -3.05 -21.98 12.59
CA SER A 553 -2.65 -21.23 11.39
C SER A 553 -3.44 -19.91 11.20
N ARG A 554 -4.66 -19.78 11.74
CA ARG A 554 -5.59 -18.67 11.38
C ARG A 554 -5.93 -17.66 12.50
N LYS A 555 -5.57 -17.92 13.76
CA LYS A 555 -5.94 -17.06 14.92
C LYS A 555 -7.46 -16.81 15.01
N THR A 556 -8.26 -17.83 14.75
CA THR A 556 -9.73 -17.79 14.87
C THR A 556 -10.18 -18.33 16.22
N ASP A 557 -11.09 -17.63 16.89
CA ASP A 557 -11.77 -18.10 18.10
C ASP A 557 -12.59 -19.37 17.81
N ILE A 558 -12.64 -20.27 18.79
CA ILE A 558 -13.26 -21.60 18.67
C ILE A 558 -14.74 -21.48 18.26
N ASP A 559 -15.43 -20.46 18.76
CA ASP A 559 -16.86 -20.23 18.55
C ASP A 559 -17.20 -19.70 17.15
N VAL A 560 -16.21 -19.17 16.42
CA VAL A 560 -16.39 -18.58 15.07
C VAL A 560 -15.94 -19.55 13.96
N TYR A 561 -15.30 -20.68 14.33
CA TYR A 561 -14.79 -21.64 13.37
C TYR A 561 -15.92 -22.39 12.65
N ARG A 562 -16.02 -22.19 11.33
CA ARG A 562 -16.88 -22.99 10.44
C ARG A 562 -16.04 -23.91 9.56
N MET A 563 -16.38 -25.20 9.57
CA MET A 563 -15.74 -26.19 8.70
C MET A 563 -15.90 -25.77 7.24
N THR A 564 -14.79 -25.69 6.51
CA THR A 564 -14.83 -25.40 5.07
C THR A 564 -15.04 -26.70 4.32
N SER A 565 -16.18 -26.87 3.64
CA SER A 565 -16.39 -28.07 2.84
C SER A 565 -15.41 -28.11 1.66
N LEU A 566 -15.12 -29.31 1.15
CA LEU A 566 -14.32 -29.48 -0.06
C LEU A 566 -14.91 -28.66 -1.23
N VAL A 567 -16.23 -28.67 -1.36
CA VAL A 567 -16.96 -27.93 -2.40
C VAL A 567 -16.74 -26.44 -2.24
N ASP A 568 -16.82 -25.92 -1.01
CA ASP A 568 -16.60 -24.51 -0.70
C ASP A 568 -15.17 -24.07 -0.95
N LEU A 569 -14.17 -24.87 -0.54
CA LEU A 569 -12.76 -24.53 -0.78
C LEU A 569 -12.45 -24.55 -2.27
N VAL A 570 -12.88 -25.61 -2.96
CA VAL A 570 -12.78 -25.73 -4.41
C VAL A 570 -13.43 -24.53 -5.08
N GLN A 571 -14.57 -24.06 -4.57
CA GLN A 571 -15.25 -22.88 -5.09
C GLN A 571 -14.48 -21.59 -4.79
N GLN A 572 -13.91 -21.43 -3.59
CA GLN A 572 -13.05 -20.30 -3.24
C GLN A 572 -11.79 -20.24 -4.11
N ILE A 573 -11.26 -21.39 -4.54
CA ILE A 573 -10.14 -21.47 -5.47
C ILE A 573 -10.61 -21.14 -6.89
N LYS A 574 -11.72 -21.72 -7.36
CA LYS A 574 -12.24 -21.55 -8.72
C LYS A 574 -12.75 -20.14 -9.01
N ALA A 575 -13.43 -19.52 -8.05
CA ALA A 575 -14.02 -18.20 -8.19
C ALA A 575 -13.83 -17.40 -6.89
N PRO A 576 -12.60 -16.92 -6.61
CA PRO A 576 -12.33 -16.16 -5.40
C PRO A 576 -13.17 -14.89 -5.41
N SER A 577 -13.89 -14.64 -4.31
CA SER A 577 -14.57 -13.37 -4.11
C SER A 577 -13.51 -12.29 -3.90
N LYS A 578 -13.52 -11.27 -4.77
CA LYS A 578 -12.59 -10.15 -4.68
C LYS A 578 -13.25 -8.99 -3.94
N ASN A 579 -12.53 -8.42 -2.99
CA ASN A 579 -12.86 -7.11 -2.42
C ASN A 579 -12.66 -6.08 -3.55
N ILE A 580 -13.66 -5.23 -3.76
CA ILE A 580 -13.68 -4.24 -4.84
C ILE A 580 -13.47 -2.84 -4.29
N ALA A 581 -14.05 -2.59 -3.13
CA ALA A 581 -14.00 -1.32 -2.43
C ALA A 581 -14.19 -1.56 -0.93
N ARG A 582 -13.53 -0.73 -0.13
CA ARG A 582 -13.86 -0.46 1.27
C ARG A 582 -14.65 0.85 1.27
N LEU A 583 -15.83 0.86 1.85
CA LEU A 583 -16.72 2.01 1.88
C LEU A 583 -17.22 2.24 3.30
N SER A 584 -17.37 3.51 3.68
CA SER A 584 -18.07 3.89 4.90
C SER A 584 -19.57 3.61 4.75
N PHE A 585 -20.13 2.92 5.73
CA PHE A 585 -21.57 2.70 5.90
C PHE A 585 -22.11 3.71 6.90
N GLN A 586 -22.84 4.68 6.37
CA GLN A 586 -23.43 5.80 7.11
C GLN A 586 -24.84 5.42 7.54
N VAL A 587 -25.02 5.16 8.84
CA VAL A 587 -26.33 4.82 9.42
C VAL A 587 -27.11 6.07 9.81
N CYS A 588 -26.43 7.01 10.43
CA CYS A 588 -26.93 8.35 10.76
C CYS A 588 -25.75 9.30 10.84
N ASP A 589 -26.00 10.59 10.95
CA ASP A 589 -24.94 11.58 11.10
C ASP A 589 -24.13 11.26 12.38
N GLY A 590 -22.81 11.03 12.23
CA GLY A 590 -21.91 10.63 13.31
C GLY A 590 -21.74 9.13 13.57
N LEU A 591 -22.54 8.24 12.93
CA LEU A 591 -22.37 6.77 13.04
C LEU A 591 -21.94 6.17 11.69
N GLU A 592 -20.65 5.91 11.58
CA GLU A 592 -20.01 5.36 10.38
C GLU A 592 -19.26 4.06 10.67
N ILE A 593 -19.39 3.08 9.77
CA ILE A 593 -18.78 1.75 9.91
C ILE A 593 -18.13 1.33 8.61
N ASP A 594 -16.92 0.79 8.67
CA ASP A 594 -16.22 0.31 7.47
C ASP A 594 -16.79 -1.02 6.98
N LEU A 595 -17.32 -1.02 5.76
CA LEU A 595 -17.78 -2.21 5.07
C LEU A 595 -16.94 -2.52 3.84
N VAL A 596 -16.83 -3.81 3.56
CA VAL A 596 -16.15 -4.34 2.38
C VAL A 596 -17.18 -4.78 1.35
N VAL A 597 -17.12 -4.18 0.16
CA VAL A 597 -17.93 -4.57 -0.99
C VAL A 597 -17.16 -5.61 -1.80
N ARG A 598 -17.75 -6.80 -1.96
CA ARG A 598 -17.17 -7.93 -2.69
C ARG A 598 -17.93 -8.22 -3.97
N THR A 599 -17.23 -8.69 -5.00
CA THR A 599 -17.89 -9.33 -6.15
C THR A 599 -18.23 -10.77 -5.79
N LEU A 600 -19.45 -11.18 -6.13
CA LEU A 600 -19.75 -12.60 -6.23
C LEU A 600 -19.15 -13.12 -7.54
N GLY A 601 -18.43 -14.24 -7.48
CA GLY A 601 -17.68 -14.77 -8.62
C GLY A 601 -18.50 -14.82 -9.90
N ARG A 602 -18.05 -14.13 -10.95
CA ARG A 602 -18.72 -14.08 -12.27
C ARG A 602 -18.19 -15.13 -13.23
N LYS A 603 -19.00 -16.16 -13.55
CA LYS A 603 -18.64 -17.16 -14.58
C LYS A 603 -18.30 -16.50 -15.93
N ARG A 604 -17.09 -16.74 -16.44
CA ARG A 604 -16.72 -16.41 -17.82
C ARG A 604 -17.50 -17.29 -18.79
N ARG A 605 -17.90 -16.73 -19.93
CA ARG A 605 -18.62 -17.47 -20.99
C ARG A 605 -17.72 -17.85 -22.17
N CYS A 606 -16.59 -17.15 -22.33
CA CYS A 606 -15.59 -17.36 -23.36
C CYS A 606 -14.19 -16.92 -22.86
N LEU A 607 -13.14 -17.40 -23.52
CA LEU A 607 -11.75 -16.99 -23.28
C LEU A 607 -11.48 -15.57 -23.78
N GLN A 608 -10.47 -14.90 -23.22
CA GLN A 608 -9.99 -13.60 -23.68
C GLN A 608 -8.91 -13.80 -24.75
N THR A 609 -8.99 -13.04 -25.83
CA THR A 609 -7.97 -13.02 -26.89
C THR A 609 -6.89 -12.00 -26.55
N LYS A 610 -5.63 -12.34 -26.85
CA LYS A 610 -4.49 -11.41 -26.80
C LYS A 610 -3.86 -11.32 -28.19
N SER A 611 -3.41 -10.13 -28.55
CA SER A 611 -2.67 -9.93 -29.80
C SER A 611 -1.24 -10.44 -29.63
N LEU A 612 -0.77 -11.21 -30.61
CA LEU A 612 0.57 -11.81 -30.61
C LEU A 612 1.35 -11.36 -31.85
N SER A 613 2.67 -11.27 -31.72
CA SER A 613 3.57 -11.13 -32.87
C SER A 613 3.56 -12.41 -33.69
N LYS A 614 3.35 -12.31 -35.02
CA LYS A 614 3.34 -13.47 -35.92
C LYS A 614 4.69 -14.20 -35.96
N ALA A 615 5.80 -13.47 -35.81
CA ALA A 615 7.15 -14.04 -35.89
C ALA A 615 7.61 -14.69 -34.58
N THR A 616 7.32 -14.06 -33.43
CA THR A 616 7.88 -14.47 -32.13
C THR A 616 6.85 -15.07 -31.18
N ASN A 617 5.56 -15.05 -31.53
CA ASN A 617 4.43 -15.41 -30.66
C ASN A 617 4.42 -14.67 -29.30
N GLN A 618 5.16 -13.57 -29.17
CA GLN A 618 5.16 -12.75 -27.97
C GLN A 618 3.90 -11.88 -27.90
N VAL A 619 3.41 -11.64 -26.68
CA VAL A 619 2.24 -10.79 -26.44
C VAL A 619 2.58 -9.34 -26.74
N LEU A 620 1.79 -8.71 -27.60
CA LEU A 620 1.95 -7.30 -27.95
C LEU A 620 1.23 -6.39 -26.96
N SER A 621 1.90 -5.33 -26.51
CA SER A 621 1.26 -4.21 -25.84
C SER A 621 0.59 -3.31 -26.88
N ARG A 622 -0.55 -2.72 -26.52
CA ARG A 622 -1.27 -1.76 -27.37
C ARG A 622 -1.40 -0.44 -26.63
N SER A 623 -0.72 0.58 -27.10
CA SER A 623 -0.98 1.98 -26.75
C SER A 623 -1.95 2.58 -27.77
N THR A 624 -2.72 3.59 -27.37
CA THR A 624 -3.64 4.32 -28.25
C THR A 624 -3.44 5.80 -28.01
N TYR A 625 -3.10 6.52 -29.07
CA TYR A 625 -2.86 7.96 -29.04
C TYR A 625 -3.97 8.68 -29.81
N PHE A 626 -4.27 9.91 -29.40
CA PHE A 626 -5.21 10.77 -30.11
C PHE A 626 -4.42 11.82 -30.90
N LYS A 627 -4.73 11.96 -32.19
CA LYS A 627 -4.15 12.95 -33.09
C LYS A 627 -5.18 14.05 -33.33
N GLY A 628 -4.80 15.32 -33.19
CA GLY A 628 -5.69 16.47 -33.46
C GLY A 628 -6.01 16.63 -34.94
N GLU A 629 -7.19 17.17 -35.27
CA GLU A 629 -7.65 17.33 -36.68
C GLU A 629 -6.71 18.18 -37.54
N GLU A 630 -5.99 19.15 -36.96
CA GLU A 630 -5.03 19.98 -37.69
C GLU A 630 -3.84 19.18 -38.25
N ALA A 631 -3.51 18.05 -37.63
CA ALA A 631 -2.43 17.20 -38.08
C ALA A 631 -2.83 16.26 -39.23
N TYR A 632 -4.13 16.04 -39.46
CA TYR A 632 -4.61 15.31 -40.65
C TYR A 632 -4.49 16.13 -41.93
N ARG A 633 -4.49 17.48 -41.84
CA ARG A 633 -4.35 18.36 -43.00
C ARG A 633 -2.94 18.46 -43.57
N LYS A 634 -1.91 18.12 -42.78
CA LYS A 634 -0.50 18.15 -43.23
C LYS A 634 -0.01 16.83 -43.84
N ASP A 635 -0.66 15.71 -43.54
CA ASP A 635 -0.23 14.38 -44.03
C ASP A 635 -0.69 14.08 -45.47
N SER A 636 -1.45 14.96 -46.14
CA SER A 636 -1.90 14.72 -47.51
C SER A 636 -0.89 15.10 -48.60
N ASP A 637 0.22 15.78 -48.27
CA ASP A 637 1.12 16.38 -49.27
C ASP A 637 2.63 16.06 -49.11
N SER A 638 3.07 15.07 -48.30
CA SER A 638 4.50 14.70 -48.30
C SER A 638 4.79 13.25 -47.90
N ASP A 639 5.36 12.49 -48.83
CA ASP A 639 5.95 11.14 -48.66
C ASP A 639 7.33 11.14 -47.95
N SER A 640 7.60 12.10 -47.06
CA SER A 640 8.90 12.21 -46.41
C SER A 640 8.81 12.59 -44.93
N GLU A 641 9.36 11.71 -44.10
CA GLU A 641 9.78 11.86 -42.70
C GLU A 641 8.74 12.38 -41.69
N GLU A 642 8.47 11.56 -40.67
CA GLU A 642 7.60 11.85 -39.53
C GLU A 642 7.83 13.27 -38.99
N PRO A 643 6.86 14.20 -39.12
CA PRO A 643 6.96 15.44 -38.38
C PRO A 643 6.67 15.13 -36.91
N ASP A 644 7.60 15.51 -36.03
CA ASP A 644 7.48 15.57 -34.57
C ASP A 644 6.26 16.41 -34.15
N LEU A 645 5.07 15.85 -34.30
CA LEU A 645 3.85 16.37 -33.71
C LEU A 645 3.75 15.77 -32.31
N PRO A 646 3.50 16.59 -31.27
CA PRO A 646 3.39 16.07 -29.92
C PRO A 646 2.20 15.12 -29.86
N PHE A 647 2.48 13.82 -29.76
CA PHE A 647 1.50 12.82 -29.37
C PHE A 647 0.98 13.23 -28.00
N VAL A 648 -0.24 13.75 -27.92
CA VAL A 648 -0.73 14.30 -26.66
C VAL A 648 -1.32 13.19 -25.80
N ILE A 649 -0.86 13.13 -24.55
CA ILE A 649 -1.39 12.21 -23.55
C ILE A 649 -2.79 12.73 -23.17
N PRO A 650 -3.84 11.88 -23.12
CA PRO A 650 -5.23 12.31 -22.86
C PRO A 650 -5.42 13.13 -21.57
N GLU A 651 -4.53 12.99 -20.60
CA GLU A 651 -4.55 13.70 -19.31
C GLU A 651 -4.13 15.18 -19.42
N GLU A 652 -3.42 15.55 -20.49
CA GLU A 652 -2.97 16.93 -20.77
C GLU A 652 -3.95 17.71 -21.67
N VAL A 653 -4.94 17.02 -22.28
CA VAL A 653 -5.92 17.63 -23.20
C VAL A 653 -7.27 17.82 -22.53
N ASN A 654 -7.77 19.06 -22.52
CA ASN A 654 -9.17 19.36 -22.20
C ASN A 654 -10.09 18.87 -23.33
N LEU A 655 -10.32 17.55 -23.41
CA LEU A 655 -11.24 16.96 -24.38
C LEU A 655 -12.67 17.47 -24.14
N GLU A 656 -13.21 18.24 -25.07
CA GLU A 656 -14.60 18.69 -25.05
C GLU A 656 -15.51 17.67 -25.74
N THR A 657 -16.52 17.17 -25.03
CA THR A 657 -17.55 16.32 -25.63
C THR A 657 -18.68 17.20 -26.15
N LYS A 658 -19.05 17.02 -27.42
CA LYS A 658 -20.15 17.73 -28.06
C LYS A 658 -21.40 16.87 -28.15
N LYS A 659 -22.52 17.33 -27.61
CA LYS A 659 -23.83 16.66 -27.73
C LYS A 659 -24.85 17.62 -28.33
N SER A 660 -25.55 17.18 -29.37
CA SER A 660 -26.65 17.95 -29.97
C SER A 660 -27.96 17.54 -29.32
N ILE A 661 -28.71 18.49 -28.77
CA ILE A 661 -30.05 18.28 -28.22
C ILE A 661 -30.95 19.38 -28.80
N GLY A 662 -31.99 19.00 -29.56
CA GLY A 662 -32.96 19.94 -30.14
C GLY A 662 -32.35 21.01 -31.08
N GLY A 663 -31.25 20.70 -31.76
CA GLY A 663 -30.54 21.65 -32.63
C GLY A 663 -29.49 22.52 -31.92
N MET A 664 -29.47 22.54 -30.58
CA MET A 664 -28.44 23.23 -29.79
C MET A 664 -27.24 22.31 -29.56
N LYS A 665 -26.03 22.82 -29.83
CA LYS A 665 -24.76 22.11 -29.62
C LYS A 665 -24.23 22.42 -28.22
N LEU A 666 -24.42 21.50 -27.28
CA LEU A 666 -23.86 21.59 -25.94
C LEU A 666 -22.43 21.05 -25.94
N ARG A 667 -21.52 21.75 -25.25
CA ARG A 667 -20.13 21.32 -25.03
C ARG A 667 -19.91 21.12 -23.54
N PHE A 668 -19.28 20.01 -23.20
CA PHE A 668 -18.91 19.71 -21.82
C PHE A 668 -17.44 19.30 -21.77
N THR A 669 -16.71 19.83 -20.80
CA THR A 669 -15.39 19.31 -20.44
C THR A 669 -15.53 17.94 -19.77
N GLN A 670 -14.47 17.12 -19.79
CA GLN A 670 -14.50 15.85 -19.06
C GLN A 670 -14.76 16.05 -17.56
N LYS A 671 -14.19 17.08 -16.93
CA LYS A 671 -14.41 17.37 -15.51
C LYS A 671 -15.89 17.67 -15.22
N GLU A 672 -16.57 18.42 -16.08
CA GLU A 672 -18.00 18.69 -15.96
C GLU A 672 -18.85 17.42 -16.12
N LEU A 673 -18.54 16.57 -17.11
CA LEU A 673 -19.23 15.28 -17.29
C LEU A 673 -19.08 14.35 -16.08
N HIS A 674 -17.94 14.39 -15.40
CA HIS A 674 -17.71 13.65 -14.16
C HIS A 674 -18.48 14.25 -12.99
N ARG A 675 -18.51 15.59 -12.85
CA ARG A 675 -19.29 16.30 -11.83
C ARG A 675 -20.78 16.06 -11.96
N ILE A 676 -21.33 16.08 -13.18
CA ILE A 676 -22.77 15.80 -13.44
C ILE A 676 -23.18 14.42 -12.93
N LYS A 677 -22.25 13.44 -12.92
CA LYS A 677 -22.52 12.09 -12.41
C LYS A 677 -22.34 11.97 -10.90
N HIS A 678 -21.65 12.91 -10.26
CA HIS A 678 -21.28 12.84 -8.85
C HIS A 678 -22.33 13.53 -7.98
N ILE A 679 -23.17 12.73 -7.31
CA ILE A 679 -24.23 13.22 -6.42
C ILE A 679 -23.83 13.07 -4.94
N HIS A 680 -23.23 11.93 -4.59
CA HIS A 680 -22.75 11.66 -3.24
C HIS A 680 -21.30 11.15 -3.26
N PRO A 681 -20.53 11.37 -2.18
CA PRO A 681 -19.22 10.74 -2.01
C PRO A 681 -19.33 9.19 -1.95
N PRO A 682 -18.21 8.46 -2.09
CA PRO A 682 -18.18 7.01 -2.05
C PRO A 682 -18.56 6.50 -0.65
N ALA A 683 -19.80 6.07 -0.50
CA ALA A 683 -20.35 5.57 0.74
C ALA A 683 -21.57 4.69 0.47
N ILE A 684 -21.97 3.95 1.51
CA ILE A 684 -23.26 3.27 1.59
C ILE A 684 -24.10 4.02 2.63
N LYS A 685 -24.99 4.90 2.19
CA LYS A 685 -25.84 5.69 3.09
C LYS A 685 -27.19 5.04 3.25
N ILE A 686 -27.61 4.74 4.48
CA ILE A 686 -28.93 4.19 4.74
C ILE A 686 -30.02 5.24 4.45
N ILE A 687 -31.11 4.80 3.86
CA ILE A 687 -32.31 5.62 3.61
C ILE A 687 -33.46 5.12 4.51
N GLY A 688 -33.59 3.80 4.64
CA GLY A 688 -34.62 3.21 5.48
C GLY A 688 -34.60 1.69 5.46
N VAL A 689 -35.59 1.09 6.11
CA VAL A 689 -35.76 -0.37 6.20
C VAL A 689 -37.13 -0.74 5.68
N ARG A 690 -37.21 -1.77 4.84
CA ARG A 690 -38.45 -2.25 4.21
C ARG A 690 -38.60 -3.77 4.44
N PRO A 691 -39.81 -4.32 4.63
CA PRO A 691 -40.01 -5.76 4.58
C PRO A 691 -39.59 -6.33 3.22
N ILE A 692 -39.05 -7.54 3.23
CA ILE A 692 -38.72 -8.27 2.00
C ILE A 692 -40.04 -8.70 1.34
N PRO A 693 -40.39 -8.20 0.14
CA PRO A 693 -41.61 -8.61 -0.54
C PRO A 693 -41.47 -10.02 -1.12
N ASP A 694 -42.57 -10.78 -1.15
CA ASP A 694 -42.59 -12.14 -1.71
C ASP A 694 -42.20 -12.17 -3.19
N ASP A 695 -42.48 -11.07 -3.93
CA ASP A 695 -42.20 -10.91 -5.35
C ASP A 695 -40.92 -10.12 -5.65
N LEU A 696 -39.97 -10.02 -4.70
CA LEU A 696 -38.72 -9.25 -4.85
C LEU A 696 -37.94 -9.56 -6.15
N PHE A 697 -38.16 -10.72 -6.75
CA PHE A 697 -37.53 -11.18 -7.98
C PHE A 697 -38.18 -10.65 -9.27
N ARG A 698 -39.32 -9.97 -9.22
CA ARG A 698 -40.05 -9.45 -10.39
C ARG A 698 -39.22 -8.45 -11.20
N TYR A 699 -38.43 -7.62 -10.52
CA TYR A 699 -37.56 -6.60 -11.11
C TYR A 699 -36.09 -7.00 -11.09
N HIS A 700 -35.79 -8.30 -11.27
CA HIS A 700 -34.43 -8.82 -11.09
C HIS A 700 -33.38 -8.07 -11.94
N ILE A 701 -32.63 -7.20 -11.28
CA ILE A 701 -31.35 -6.67 -11.77
C ILE A 701 -30.25 -7.60 -11.26
N LYS A 702 -29.30 -7.95 -12.14
CA LYS A 702 -28.19 -8.86 -11.80
C LYS A 702 -27.48 -8.38 -10.52
N ARG A 703 -27.55 -9.20 -9.47
CA ARG A 703 -26.84 -8.99 -8.20
C ARG A 703 -25.34 -9.15 -8.44
N LYS A 704 -24.60 -8.03 -8.37
CA LYS A 704 -23.15 -8.02 -8.63
C LYS A 704 -22.32 -8.03 -7.35
N TYR A 705 -22.86 -7.50 -6.26
CA TYR A 705 -22.08 -7.18 -5.06
C TYR A 705 -22.64 -7.83 -3.80
N PHE A 706 -21.74 -8.13 -2.88
CA PHE A 706 -22.02 -8.68 -1.56
C PHE A 706 -21.24 -7.88 -0.53
N VAL A 707 -21.93 -7.40 0.50
CA VAL A 707 -21.36 -6.49 1.50
C VAL A 707 -21.13 -7.27 2.79
N ARG A 708 -19.94 -7.14 3.37
CA ARG A 708 -19.57 -7.67 4.70
C ARG A 708 -18.90 -6.59 5.52
N ALA A 709 -18.84 -6.78 6.83
CA ALA A 709 -17.96 -5.99 7.69
C ALA A 709 -16.49 -6.19 7.32
N ASP A 710 -15.66 -5.17 7.56
CA ASP A 710 -14.21 -5.30 7.44
C ASP A 710 -13.62 -6.01 8.67
N TYR A 711 -13.30 -7.29 8.53
CA TYR A 711 -12.63 -8.08 9.57
C TYR A 711 -11.19 -7.62 9.86
N GLY A 712 -10.61 -6.75 9.03
CA GLY A 712 -9.32 -6.11 9.27
C GLY A 712 -9.42 -4.77 10.02
N SER A 713 -10.64 -4.29 10.31
CA SER A 713 -10.83 -3.04 11.07
C SER A 713 -10.33 -3.20 12.51
N THR A 714 -9.62 -2.21 13.02
CA THR A 714 -9.10 -2.18 14.40
C THR A 714 -10.21 -2.08 15.45
N ARG A 715 -11.41 -1.63 15.05
CA ARG A 715 -12.59 -1.48 15.91
C ARG A 715 -13.43 -2.75 15.94
N LYS A 716 -13.24 -3.58 16.97
CA LYS A 716 -14.05 -4.80 17.19
C LYS A 716 -15.56 -4.51 17.28
N ASP A 717 -15.93 -3.33 17.75
CA ASP A 717 -17.33 -2.90 17.89
C ASP A 717 -18.08 -2.83 16.55
N ASN A 718 -17.36 -2.55 15.45
CA ASN A 718 -17.92 -2.53 14.10
C ASN A 718 -18.45 -3.91 13.68
N LEU A 719 -17.73 -4.98 14.05
CA LEU A 719 -18.12 -6.36 13.76
C LEU A 719 -19.36 -6.76 14.55
N LEU A 720 -19.41 -6.38 15.83
CA LEU A 720 -20.55 -6.61 16.72
C LEU A 720 -21.80 -5.90 16.21
N PHE A 721 -21.70 -4.61 15.88
CA PHE A 721 -22.83 -3.85 15.34
C PHE A 721 -23.34 -4.43 14.03
N PHE A 722 -22.44 -4.73 13.09
CA PHE A 722 -22.83 -5.30 11.80
C PHE A 722 -23.48 -6.67 11.96
N GLY A 723 -22.94 -7.52 12.84
CA GLY A 723 -23.52 -8.82 13.18
C GLY A 723 -24.91 -8.69 13.78
N ALA A 724 -25.11 -7.77 14.72
CA ALA A 724 -26.40 -7.49 15.33
C ALA A 724 -27.42 -6.97 14.30
N LEU A 725 -27.01 -6.04 13.43
CA LEU A 725 -27.84 -5.49 12.35
C LEU A 725 -28.27 -6.60 11.38
N LEU A 726 -27.33 -7.45 10.96
CA LEU A 726 -27.59 -8.59 10.07
C LEU A 726 -28.58 -9.56 10.70
N ASN A 727 -28.34 -9.98 11.94
CA ASN A 727 -29.22 -10.91 12.64
C ASN A 727 -30.62 -10.32 12.82
N LYS A 728 -30.75 -9.05 13.20
CA LYS A 728 -32.04 -8.39 13.37
C LYS A 728 -32.81 -8.22 12.05
N CYS A 729 -32.12 -7.90 10.96
CA CYS A 729 -32.74 -7.83 9.63
C CYS A 729 -33.19 -9.22 9.16
N ALA A 730 -32.38 -10.26 9.39
CA ALA A 730 -32.68 -11.62 9.00
C ALA A 730 -33.87 -12.20 9.78
N THR A 731 -33.92 -12.04 11.10
CA THR A 731 -35.02 -12.54 11.94
C THR A 731 -36.34 -11.83 11.67
N GLN A 732 -36.30 -10.54 11.35
CA GLN A 732 -37.50 -9.75 11.05
C GLN A 732 -37.93 -9.83 9.57
N GLY A 733 -37.18 -10.52 8.70
CA GLY A 733 -37.47 -10.58 7.26
C GLY A 733 -37.43 -9.20 6.60
N ARG A 734 -36.51 -8.32 7.03
CA ARG A 734 -36.39 -6.94 6.56
C ARG A 734 -35.10 -6.72 5.77
N MET A 735 -35.18 -5.85 4.78
CA MET A 735 -34.07 -5.41 3.93
C MET A 735 -33.85 -3.91 4.08
N ILE A 736 -32.59 -3.50 3.91
CA ILE A 736 -32.20 -2.09 4.04
C ILE A 736 -32.23 -1.44 2.66
N VAL A 737 -32.80 -0.24 2.57
CA VAL A 737 -32.74 0.63 1.40
C VAL A 737 -31.61 1.61 1.61
N CYS A 738 -30.67 1.68 0.67
CA CYS A 738 -29.49 2.54 0.77
C CYS A 738 -29.14 3.23 -0.54
N ALA A 739 -28.56 4.42 -0.45
CA ALA A 739 -27.82 5.05 -1.54
C ALA A 739 -26.40 4.45 -1.59
N PHE A 740 -26.00 3.99 -2.77
CA PHE A 740 -24.73 3.30 -2.98
C PHE A 740 -23.90 4.03 -4.04
N THR A 741 -22.74 4.53 -3.62
CA THR A 741 -21.73 5.13 -4.51
C THR A 741 -20.43 4.33 -4.39
N MET A 742 -19.95 3.76 -5.49
CA MET A 742 -18.77 2.87 -5.45
C MET A 742 -17.44 3.63 -5.43
N ARG A 743 -17.31 4.71 -6.20
CA ARG A 743 -16.06 5.49 -6.36
C ARG A 743 -16.38 6.96 -6.63
N MET A 744 -15.37 7.82 -6.49
CA MET A 744 -15.49 9.22 -6.90
C MET A 744 -15.93 9.31 -8.37
N ASN A 745 -16.73 10.32 -8.69
CA ASN A 745 -17.23 10.58 -10.04
C ASN A 745 -18.06 9.45 -10.69
N THR A 746 -18.62 8.53 -9.88
CA THR A 746 -19.56 7.50 -10.36
C THR A 746 -21.00 7.82 -9.97
N GLN A 747 -21.96 7.33 -10.76
CA GLN A 747 -23.39 7.51 -10.47
C GLN A 747 -23.78 6.81 -9.18
N THR A 748 -24.44 7.53 -8.28
CA THR A 748 -25.07 6.95 -7.09
C THR A 748 -26.29 6.12 -7.50
N ASN A 749 -26.35 4.87 -7.05
CA ASN A 749 -27.48 3.98 -7.31
C ASN A 749 -28.27 3.76 -6.02
N LEU A 750 -29.59 3.72 -6.12
CA LEU A 750 -30.41 3.20 -5.04
C LEU A 750 -30.34 1.67 -5.04
N CYS A 751 -30.11 1.09 -3.88
CA CYS A 751 -29.88 -0.33 -3.70
C CYS A 751 -30.65 -0.89 -2.51
N TYR A 752 -30.97 -2.16 -2.63
CA TYR A 752 -31.46 -3.02 -1.56
C TYR A 752 -30.30 -3.86 -1.00
N MET A 753 -30.11 -3.79 0.31
CA MET A 753 -29.25 -4.68 1.08
C MET A 753 -30.11 -5.77 1.71
N ILE A 754 -30.08 -6.95 1.08
CA ILE A 754 -30.88 -8.11 1.47
C ILE A 754 -30.03 -8.98 2.42
N PRO A 755 -30.47 -9.26 3.65
CA PRO A 755 -29.68 -10.02 4.62
C PRO A 755 -29.47 -11.47 4.16
N ASN A 756 -28.26 -11.98 4.38
CA ASN A 756 -27.92 -13.40 4.29
C ASN A 756 -27.06 -13.78 5.50
N ALA A 757 -27.69 -14.38 6.51
CA ALA A 757 -27.02 -14.82 7.74
C ALA A 757 -26.01 -15.96 7.48
N GLU A 758 -26.31 -16.90 6.57
CA GLU A 758 -25.42 -18.02 6.26
C GLU A 758 -24.07 -17.57 5.70
N LEU A 759 -24.09 -16.51 4.88
CA LEU A 759 -22.90 -15.88 4.34
C LEU A 759 -22.43 -14.69 5.18
N GLY A 760 -23.02 -14.41 6.34
CA GLY A 760 -22.58 -13.34 7.24
C GLY A 760 -22.51 -11.96 6.57
N GLY A 761 -23.49 -11.59 5.74
CA GLY A 761 -23.50 -10.29 5.06
C GLY A 761 -24.78 -9.98 4.29
N PHE A 762 -24.74 -8.95 3.44
CA PHE A 762 -25.90 -8.48 2.66
C PHE A 762 -25.65 -8.59 1.15
N TYR A 763 -26.62 -9.10 0.41
CA TYR A 763 -26.62 -8.96 -1.05
C TYR A 763 -27.04 -7.54 -1.43
N LEU A 764 -26.25 -6.91 -2.30
CA LEU A 764 -26.58 -5.60 -2.84
C LEU A 764 -27.27 -5.77 -4.20
N SER A 765 -28.54 -5.36 -4.26
CA SER A 765 -29.36 -5.39 -5.47
C SER A 765 -29.75 -3.97 -5.85
N ARG A 766 -29.44 -3.53 -7.08
CA ARG A 766 -29.88 -2.21 -7.56
C ARG A 766 -31.40 -2.17 -7.67
N ILE A 767 -31.99 -1.04 -7.31
CA ILE A 767 -33.41 -0.73 -7.51
C ILE A 767 -33.59 -0.25 -8.95
N ALA A 768 -34.57 -0.82 -9.65
CA ALA A 768 -34.94 -0.38 -10.99
C ALA A 768 -35.68 0.96 -10.90
N PHE A 769 -35.27 1.93 -11.70
CA PHE A 769 -36.05 3.17 -11.88
C PHE A 769 -37.14 2.94 -12.94
N GLN A 770 -38.12 3.84 -13.02
CA GLN A 770 -39.21 3.72 -14.00
C GLN A 770 -38.70 3.54 -15.44
N GLY A 771 -37.64 4.26 -15.83
CA GLY A 771 -37.03 4.11 -17.16
C GLY A 771 -36.31 2.79 -17.42
N ASP A 772 -35.99 2.01 -16.36
CA ASP A 772 -35.41 0.67 -16.48
C ASP A 772 -36.50 -0.41 -16.72
N ILE A 773 -37.78 -0.08 -16.50
CA ILE A 773 -38.91 -1.00 -16.60
C ILE A 773 -39.56 -0.82 -17.99
N GLY A 774 -39.54 -1.88 -18.80
CA GLY A 774 -40.23 -1.89 -20.09
C GLY A 774 -41.74 -2.00 -19.90
N ASP A 775 -42.50 -1.09 -20.52
CA ASP A 775 -43.96 -1.15 -20.54
C ASP A 775 -44.44 -2.36 -21.34
N LYS A 776 -45.36 -3.13 -20.75
CA LYS A 776 -45.99 -4.31 -21.35
C LYS A 776 -47.52 -4.25 -21.28
N SER A 777 -48.09 -3.07 -21.04
CA SER A 777 -49.54 -2.89 -20.87
C SER A 777 -50.33 -3.42 -22.08
N GLU A 778 -49.87 -3.16 -23.30
CA GLU A 778 -50.47 -3.71 -24.53
C GLU A 778 -50.44 -5.24 -24.59
N ALA A 779 -49.33 -5.86 -24.17
CA ALA A 779 -49.22 -7.32 -24.13
C ALA A 779 -50.15 -7.92 -23.06
N LEU A 780 -50.30 -7.27 -21.91
CA LEU A 780 -51.15 -7.74 -20.81
C LEU A 780 -52.65 -7.69 -21.15
N LEU A 781 -53.10 -6.66 -21.87
CA LEU A 781 -54.49 -6.56 -22.36
C LEU A 781 -54.88 -7.78 -23.22
N HIS A 782 -53.96 -8.30 -24.02
CA HIS A 782 -54.18 -9.53 -24.80
C HIS A 782 -54.21 -10.79 -23.93
N TYR A 783 -53.52 -10.82 -22.79
CA TYR A 783 -53.51 -11.97 -21.88
C TYR A 783 -54.82 -12.10 -21.09
N ASP A 784 -55.35 -10.99 -20.57
CA ASP A 784 -56.58 -10.99 -19.77
C ASP A 784 -57.82 -11.35 -20.59
N ALA A 785 -57.78 -11.09 -21.91
CA ALA A 785 -58.89 -11.39 -22.81
C ALA A 785 -58.93 -12.83 -23.35
N GLN A 786 -57.84 -13.63 -23.24
CA GLN A 786 -57.71 -14.88 -24.02
C GLN A 786 -57.60 -16.21 -23.25
N ASN A 787 -57.29 -16.26 -21.95
CA ASN A 787 -56.97 -17.56 -21.32
C ASN A 787 -57.59 -17.78 -19.92
N CYS A 788 -58.77 -18.39 -19.89
CA CYS A 788 -59.23 -19.13 -18.71
C CYS A 788 -58.70 -20.57 -18.81
N VAL A 789 -57.65 -20.88 -18.03
CA VAL A 789 -57.09 -22.24 -17.97
C VAL A 789 -58.04 -23.14 -17.17
N THR A 790 -58.39 -24.30 -17.71
CA THR A 790 -59.26 -25.28 -17.03
C THR A 790 -58.51 -26.05 -15.94
N ASP A 791 -59.21 -26.51 -14.90
CA ASP A 791 -58.60 -27.30 -13.81
C ASP A 791 -57.94 -28.59 -14.31
N LYS A 792 -58.46 -29.19 -15.40
CA LYS A 792 -57.85 -30.35 -16.06
C LYS A 792 -56.49 -30.01 -16.67
N GLN A 793 -56.35 -28.85 -17.30
CA GLN A 793 -55.07 -28.36 -17.83
C GLN A 793 -54.08 -28.09 -16.69
N VAL A 794 -54.54 -27.48 -15.60
CA VAL A 794 -53.69 -27.23 -14.41
C VAL A 794 -53.21 -28.55 -13.80
N ALA A 795 -54.08 -29.54 -13.67
CA ALA A 795 -53.72 -30.86 -13.13
C ALA A 795 -52.67 -31.57 -13.99
N LEU A 796 -52.77 -31.50 -15.32
CA LEU A 796 -51.77 -32.08 -16.21
C LEU A 796 -50.42 -31.35 -16.10
N TRP A 797 -50.43 -30.01 -16.01
CA TRP A 797 -49.22 -29.23 -15.78
C TRP A 797 -48.56 -29.53 -14.44
N LYS A 798 -49.34 -29.70 -13.36
CA LYS A 798 -48.83 -30.15 -12.06
C LYS A 798 -48.15 -31.52 -12.17
N LYS A 799 -48.82 -32.50 -12.79
CA LYS A 799 -48.25 -33.84 -13.04
C LYS A 799 -46.94 -33.79 -13.83
N ALA A 800 -46.84 -32.90 -14.82
CA ALA A 800 -45.60 -32.70 -15.59
C ALA A 800 -44.50 -32.04 -14.75
N ILE A 801 -44.82 -31.02 -13.95
CA ILE A 801 -43.87 -30.34 -13.06
C ILE A 801 -43.32 -31.33 -12.02
N ASP A 802 -44.17 -32.13 -11.39
CA ASP A 802 -43.78 -33.11 -10.37
C ASP A 802 -42.80 -34.16 -10.94
N ARG A 803 -42.98 -34.58 -12.19
CA ARG A 803 -42.05 -35.51 -12.87
C ARG A 803 -40.73 -34.87 -13.29
N LEU A 804 -40.75 -33.56 -13.51
CA LEU A 804 -39.60 -32.77 -13.94
C LEU A 804 -38.87 -32.11 -12.77
N ASP A 805 -39.31 -32.34 -11.54
CA ASP A 805 -38.66 -31.78 -10.37
C ASP A 805 -37.21 -32.26 -10.28
N VAL A 806 -36.31 -31.29 -10.13
CA VAL A 806 -34.87 -31.49 -10.08
C VAL A 806 -34.30 -30.50 -9.10
N ASN A 807 -33.51 -31.01 -8.14
CA ASN A 807 -32.77 -30.17 -7.21
C ASN A 807 -31.70 -29.35 -7.97
N TYR A 808 -32.02 -28.09 -8.24
CA TYR A 808 -31.16 -27.19 -9.01
C TYR A 808 -29.97 -26.72 -8.17
N HIS A 809 -28.75 -26.95 -8.68
CA HIS A 809 -27.55 -26.34 -8.14
C HIS A 809 -26.91 -25.37 -9.15
N PRO A 810 -26.43 -24.18 -8.72
CA PRO A 810 -25.84 -23.19 -9.64
C PRO A 810 -24.67 -23.71 -10.49
N TYR A 811 -23.98 -24.79 -10.08
CA TYR A 811 -22.85 -25.39 -10.82
C TYR A 811 -23.22 -26.64 -11.64
N MET A 812 -24.49 -27.02 -11.69
CA MET A 812 -24.97 -28.17 -12.47
C MET A 812 -24.67 -28.00 -13.96
N PHE A 813 -24.84 -26.79 -14.49
CA PHE A 813 -24.62 -26.47 -15.90
C PHE A 813 -23.32 -25.69 -16.11
N LYS A 814 -22.56 -26.13 -17.13
CA LYS A 814 -21.34 -25.48 -17.61
C LYS A 814 -21.59 -24.79 -18.95
N SER A 815 -20.77 -23.79 -19.28
CA SER A 815 -20.85 -23.14 -20.59
C SER A 815 -20.24 -24.06 -21.65
N TYR A 816 -21.08 -24.64 -22.51
CA TYR A 816 -20.63 -25.49 -23.63
C TYR A 816 -19.57 -24.78 -24.49
N LYS A 817 -19.86 -23.52 -24.89
CA LYS A 817 -18.92 -22.70 -25.67
C LYS A 817 -17.55 -22.55 -25.01
N LEU A 818 -17.50 -22.38 -23.69
CA LEU A 818 -16.24 -22.24 -22.96
C LEU A 818 -15.47 -23.56 -22.93
N GLU A 819 -16.15 -24.68 -22.69
CA GLU A 819 -15.52 -26.01 -22.68
C GLU A 819 -14.94 -26.37 -24.05
N CYS A 820 -15.64 -26.07 -25.15
CA CYS A 820 -15.10 -26.25 -26.50
C CYS A 820 -13.82 -25.44 -26.71
N GLN A 821 -13.82 -24.16 -26.33
CA GLN A 821 -12.65 -23.29 -26.47
C GLN A 821 -11.45 -23.79 -25.64
N ILE A 822 -11.70 -24.20 -24.38
CA ILE A 822 -10.65 -24.76 -23.52
C ILE A 822 -10.07 -26.04 -24.12
N GLN A 823 -10.92 -26.95 -24.62
CA GLN A 823 -10.47 -28.19 -25.23
C GLN A 823 -9.64 -27.94 -26.49
N MET A 824 -10.07 -27.01 -27.35
CA MET A 824 -9.29 -26.63 -28.53
C MET A 824 -7.91 -26.09 -28.13
N VAL A 825 -7.86 -25.14 -27.19
CA VAL A 825 -6.60 -24.55 -26.72
C VAL A 825 -5.71 -25.60 -26.04
N GLU A 826 -6.28 -26.49 -25.21
CA GLU A 826 -5.55 -27.59 -24.54
C GLU A 826 -4.93 -28.54 -25.56
N LYS A 827 -5.62 -28.83 -26.67
CA LYS A 827 -5.12 -29.70 -27.74
C LYS A 827 -4.02 -29.02 -28.55
N TYR A 828 -4.23 -27.78 -28.98
CA TYR A 828 -3.21 -27.01 -29.71
C TYR A 828 -1.95 -26.76 -28.88
N ALA A 829 -2.09 -26.49 -27.58
CA ALA A 829 -0.94 -26.30 -26.68
C ALA A 829 -0.14 -27.59 -26.41
N LEU A 830 -0.71 -28.76 -26.75
CA LEU A 830 -0.07 -30.07 -26.65
C LEU A 830 0.30 -30.64 -28.03
N ASP A 831 0.25 -29.81 -29.07
CA ASP A 831 0.50 -30.19 -30.48
C ASP A 831 -0.35 -31.39 -30.94
N LYS A 832 -1.62 -31.43 -30.51
CA LYS A 832 -2.60 -32.47 -30.87
C LYS A 832 -3.77 -31.88 -31.63
N GLU A 833 -4.34 -32.67 -32.54
CA GLU A 833 -5.56 -32.29 -33.24
C GLU A 833 -6.78 -32.20 -32.29
N PRO A 834 -7.71 -31.27 -32.56
CA PRO A 834 -8.94 -31.16 -31.80
C PRO A 834 -9.80 -32.42 -31.99
N GLY A 835 -10.04 -33.15 -30.90
CA GLY A 835 -10.95 -34.30 -30.89
C GLY A 835 -12.43 -33.89 -30.96
N SER A 836 -13.33 -34.85 -30.76
CA SER A 836 -14.77 -34.59 -30.72
C SER A 836 -15.14 -33.53 -29.67
N PRO A 837 -16.16 -32.70 -29.95
CA PRO A 837 -16.60 -31.67 -29.02
C PRO A 837 -17.03 -32.29 -27.67
N PRO A 838 -16.90 -31.54 -26.57
CA PRO A 838 -17.33 -32.00 -25.27
C PRO A 838 -18.84 -32.23 -25.27
N ILE A 839 -19.31 -33.02 -24.30
CA ILE A 839 -20.74 -33.29 -24.14
C ILE A 839 -21.47 -32.03 -23.68
N ASP A 840 -22.55 -31.63 -24.36
CA ASP A 840 -23.43 -30.57 -23.88
C ASP A 840 -24.37 -31.07 -22.78
N ILE A 841 -24.10 -30.64 -21.55
CA ILE A 841 -24.87 -31.00 -20.36
C ILE A 841 -26.30 -30.43 -20.44
N ILE A 842 -26.49 -29.27 -21.09
CA ILE A 842 -27.81 -28.65 -21.25
C ILE A 842 -28.66 -29.51 -22.19
N GLU A 843 -28.09 -29.93 -23.32
CA GLU A 843 -28.76 -30.80 -24.27
C GLU A 843 -29.06 -32.18 -23.67
N GLN A 844 -28.13 -32.78 -22.93
CA GLN A 844 -28.38 -34.05 -22.23
C GLN A 844 -29.49 -33.93 -21.19
N SER A 845 -29.53 -32.84 -20.43
CA SER A 845 -30.62 -32.58 -19.48
C SER A 845 -31.94 -32.48 -20.22
N PHE A 846 -31.99 -31.75 -21.34
CA PHE A 846 -33.17 -31.65 -22.18
C PHE A 846 -33.65 -33.01 -22.69
N LEU A 847 -32.75 -33.86 -23.19
CA LEU A 847 -33.10 -35.21 -23.66
C LEU A 847 -33.65 -36.11 -22.53
N LYS A 848 -33.09 -35.99 -21.31
CA LYS A 848 -33.59 -36.72 -20.14
C LYS A 848 -34.99 -36.24 -19.73
N THR A 849 -35.18 -34.93 -19.68
CA THR A 849 -36.49 -34.29 -19.42
C THR A 849 -37.51 -34.73 -20.46
N TYR A 850 -37.17 -34.70 -21.75
CA TYR A 850 -38.05 -35.13 -22.83
C TYR A 850 -38.49 -36.59 -22.69
N LYS A 851 -37.57 -37.50 -22.38
CA LYS A 851 -37.89 -38.93 -22.13
C LYS A 851 -38.85 -39.12 -20.96
N LYS A 852 -38.73 -38.34 -19.88
CA LYS A 852 -39.60 -38.42 -18.70
C LYS A 852 -41.03 -37.94 -18.95
N THR A 853 -41.23 -37.09 -19.96
CA THR A 853 -42.53 -36.48 -20.27
C THR A 853 -43.12 -36.96 -21.59
N ALA A 854 -42.46 -37.87 -22.30
CA ALA A 854 -42.84 -38.30 -23.65
C ALA A 854 -44.27 -38.86 -23.73
N ASP A 855 -44.73 -39.52 -22.68
CA ASP A 855 -46.09 -40.06 -22.52
C ASP A 855 -47.16 -38.97 -22.32
N LEU A 856 -46.79 -37.82 -21.74
CA LEU A 856 -47.69 -36.69 -21.53
C LEU A 856 -47.81 -35.76 -22.75
N VAL A 857 -46.84 -35.81 -23.69
CA VAL A 857 -46.81 -34.94 -24.88
C VAL A 857 -48.08 -35.06 -25.75
N PRO A 858 -48.66 -36.25 -26.01
CA PRO A 858 -49.91 -36.37 -26.76
C PRO A 858 -51.09 -35.68 -26.07
N GLU A 859 -51.19 -35.79 -24.74
CA GLU A 859 -52.24 -35.12 -23.95
C GLU A 859 -52.10 -33.60 -24.03
N PHE A 860 -50.87 -33.07 -23.95
CA PHE A 860 -50.59 -31.65 -24.20
C PHE A 860 -50.95 -31.21 -25.62
N LYS A 861 -50.65 -32.03 -26.64
CA LYS A 861 -51.02 -31.74 -28.04
C LYS A 861 -52.54 -31.68 -28.21
N ASN A 862 -53.28 -32.59 -27.60
CA ASN A 862 -54.74 -32.60 -27.67
C ASN A 862 -55.39 -31.38 -26.98
N MET A 863 -54.73 -30.79 -25.96
CA MET A 863 -55.23 -29.60 -25.26
C MET A 863 -55.05 -28.29 -26.03
N TYR A 864 -53.99 -28.16 -26.84
CA TYR A 864 -53.65 -26.90 -27.52
C TYR A 864 -53.84 -26.95 -29.04
N ILE A 865 -53.93 -28.15 -29.65
CA ILE A 865 -54.18 -28.33 -31.08
C ILE A 865 -55.66 -28.63 -31.28
N SER A 866 -56.48 -27.59 -31.20
CA SER A 866 -57.75 -27.57 -31.93
C SER A 866 -57.84 -26.24 -32.68
N LYS A 867 -57.98 -26.35 -34.01
CA LYS A 867 -58.02 -25.29 -35.06
C LYS A 867 -56.67 -24.83 -35.66
N SER A 868 -56.34 -25.54 -36.75
CA SER A 868 -55.70 -25.09 -38.02
C SER A 868 -54.38 -24.33 -38.07
N ASP A 869 -53.76 -23.87 -36.99
CA ASP A 869 -52.44 -23.23 -37.09
C ASP A 869 -51.36 -24.10 -36.46
N GLY A 870 -50.40 -24.54 -37.29
CA GLY A 870 -49.17 -25.18 -36.83
C GLY A 870 -48.42 -24.29 -35.83
N PRO A 871 -47.40 -24.80 -35.11
CA PRO A 871 -46.71 -24.01 -34.08
C PRO A 871 -46.18 -22.72 -34.70
N THR A 872 -46.81 -21.59 -34.38
CA THR A 872 -46.38 -20.27 -34.84
C THR A 872 -44.94 -20.10 -34.39
N LYS A 873 -43.99 -20.15 -35.35
CA LYS A 873 -42.61 -19.73 -35.11
C LYS A 873 -42.70 -18.33 -34.53
N ALA A 874 -42.39 -18.19 -33.25
CA ALA A 874 -42.38 -16.89 -32.58
C ALA A 874 -41.53 -15.93 -33.44
N LYS A 875 -42.19 -14.99 -34.14
CA LYS A 875 -41.50 -13.97 -34.92
C LYS A 875 -40.64 -13.20 -33.92
N ARG A 876 -39.34 -13.45 -33.95
CA ARG A 876 -38.34 -12.63 -33.26
C ARG A 876 -38.60 -11.20 -33.71
N ALA A 877 -39.12 -10.36 -32.83
CA ALA A 877 -39.34 -8.94 -33.12
C ALA A 877 -38.00 -8.36 -33.62
N ARG A 878 -37.91 -8.09 -34.92
CA ARG A 878 -36.84 -7.28 -35.49
C ARG A 878 -37.06 -5.90 -34.90
N LYS A 879 -36.11 -5.43 -34.08
CA LYS A 879 -36.02 -4.03 -33.71
C LYS A 879 -35.89 -3.24 -35.01
N ASN A 880 -36.95 -2.53 -35.40
CA ASN A 880 -36.81 -1.44 -36.36
C ASN A 880 -35.88 -0.41 -35.73
N LYS A 881 -34.74 -0.18 -36.39
CA LYS A 881 -33.84 0.93 -36.09
C LYS A 881 -34.41 2.15 -36.79
N GLU A 882 -35.38 2.81 -36.18
CA GLU A 882 -35.78 4.17 -36.54
C GLU A 882 -36.58 4.74 -35.38
N THR A 883 -35.85 5.26 -34.39
CA THR A 883 -36.21 6.31 -33.42
C THR A 883 -34.97 6.62 -32.60
#